data_AF-A0A5E4S1V2-F1
#
_entry.id   AF-A0A5E4S1V2-F1
#
_cell.length_a   1.000
_cell.length_b   1.000
_cell.length_c   1.000
_cell.angle_alpha   90.00
_cell.angle_beta   90.00
_cell.angle_gamma   90.00
#
_symmetry.space_group_name_H-M   'P 1'
#
loop_
_entity.id
_entity.type
_entity.pdbx_description
1 polymer ?
#
loop_
_entity_poly.entity_id
_entity_poly.type
_entity_poly.pdbx_seq_one_letter_code
_entity_poly.pdbx_strand_id
1 'polypeptide(L)'
;MAAGKDMSVRGSTIVGAKDVALQAGRDLRIESAENVSESHTFREEKRSGFGASGGVGLSYGKREQRDRTNDSSVTQTGSLVGSVNGNVTMVAGNDLLVRGSDIVAGGNVAGIGQNVTVESSVNRQHHDESHEMTSSGFTLAVKSPVIDSVQNVANQTRAAADSGGDARVSALRGYAAASGAVGALGQGKGALDALAGGGKPEAKVELSWGSSSSKSTSSSDSTQNVSSNIKAGGTAAFIATGDAASGKGNVNIIGSNIDATDVLLQAAHQVNLSHSTDTESSRGENESKSGSVGVSYGTSGWGVSASLSRANGSANADANFQNNTHINANRTAVIVSGGDTNIVGANVDADRVVARVGGDLNIASVQDTSESEAHQRSIGGGMNVSMGGASGSFNASRGNASGSYAGVAEQSGIQAGDGGFDVNVAGNTDLKGAYIASTADPSRNQLTTATVTFSDIENHSDYSANSVGVGGGFTVGDGGANERTTGNTSGKNTGGISPMLPQSENGNERANTRTGVSEGTITLTDEANQTQNLANLNRDTADLNETVTRTPDVQTLLNDQSRLMQAATAAGEAVARDIGAYADSKANEARKLAAKTDDPALKAQYLQDAKNWSEGGDYRATMHAAGGALVAGLGGGHALGGALGAGATSKLGGVRNDLSNEIRSRRPTGNADIDEALGQIVATGVGTAVGVVVGGTSGAFTGFNADRFNRQLNLEDRRLARHIADKSDGQYTQSQVEEQLRLMGVSYPDGVSVPPGAAEELNGRVPTDPGSVWVDTGLINANGKPLIVQSLLVDLRRLLEWQTMKIPLVEDGNFSQWVRTILLVAGLSLMIIACIYIPAAPFGGFLLLLGFGIAAVGGLSSRAHLLNIKPFGKNNAKSRRTYEKKANGKDQS
;
A
#
# COMPACT_ATOMS: atom_id res chain seq x y z
N MET A 1 16.67 23.79 56.10
CA MET A 1 17.46 22.54 56.17
C MET A 1 18.88 22.85 55.75
N ALA A 2 19.88 22.28 56.42
CA ALA A 2 21.29 22.49 56.08
C ALA A 2 22.04 21.14 56.09
N ALA A 3 22.90 20.92 55.10
CA ALA A 3 23.78 19.76 54.99
C ALA A 3 25.24 20.21 54.87
N GLY A 4 26.14 19.58 55.62
CA GLY A 4 27.57 19.93 55.59
C GLY A 4 28.29 19.56 54.28
N LYS A 5 27.68 18.71 53.44
CA LYS A 5 28.16 18.34 52.10
C LYS A 5 27.00 18.44 51.12
N ASP A 6 26.43 17.32 50.70
CA ASP A 6 25.36 17.29 49.69
C ASP A 6 23.98 17.20 50.33
N MET A 7 22.98 17.72 49.62
CA MET A 7 21.57 17.55 49.93
C MET A 7 20.83 17.08 48.67
N SER A 8 19.96 16.08 48.81
CA SER A 8 19.14 15.58 47.71
C SER A 8 17.68 15.46 48.15
N VAL A 9 16.77 15.96 47.31
CA VAL A 9 15.31 15.87 47.43
C VAL A 9 14.84 15.10 46.19
N ARG A 10 14.25 13.92 46.38
CA ARG A 10 13.85 13.02 45.28
C ARG A 10 12.44 12.51 45.45
N GLY A 11 11.58 12.73 44.46
CA GLY A 11 10.15 12.38 44.51
C GLY A 11 9.45 12.82 45.80
N SER A 12 9.88 13.94 46.39
CA SER A 12 9.54 14.36 47.75
C SER A 12 8.97 15.77 47.78
N THR A 13 8.13 16.05 48.78
CA THR A 13 7.51 17.37 48.98
C THR A 13 8.04 18.05 50.25
N ILE A 14 8.59 19.26 50.10
CA ILE A 14 9.02 20.14 51.19
C ILE A 14 8.23 21.44 51.09
N VAL A 15 7.29 21.67 52.00
CA VAL A 15 6.45 22.89 51.99
C VAL A 15 6.52 23.61 53.34
N GLY A 16 6.73 24.92 53.29
CA GLY A 16 6.70 25.82 54.44
C GLY A 16 5.56 26.85 54.34
N ALA A 17 4.96 27.21 55.48
CA ALA A 17 3.99 28.31 55.53
C ALA A 17 4.66 29.69 55.29
N LYS A 18 5.94 29.79 55.65
CA LYS A 18 6.85 30.94 55.46
C LYS A 18 8.09 30.45 54.71
N ASP A 19 9.20 31.16 54.84
CA ASP A 19 10.44 30.88 54.11
C ASP A 19 10.90 29.41 54.23
N VAL A 20 11.28 28.84 53.09
CA VAL A 20 11.95 27.54 52.99
C VAL A 20 13.37 27.78 52.51
N ALA A 21 14.35 27.42 53.34
CA ALA A 21 15.77 27.51 53.00
C ALA A 21 16.41 26.12 52.94
N LEU A 22 17.04 25.79 51.82
CA LEU A 22 17.83 24.57 51.58
C LEU A 22 19.28 24.97 51.34
N GLN A 23 20.19 24.47 52.18
CA GLN A 23 21.61 24.80 52.07
C GLN A 23 22.47 23.54 52.07
N ALA A 24 23.34 23.40 51.08
CA ALA A 24 24.30 22.32 50.95
C ALA A 24 25.73 22.89 50.87
N GLY A 25 26.66 22.34 51.66
CA GLY A 25 28.08 22.71 51.61
C GLY A 25 28.77 22.38 50.28
N ARG A 26 28.21 21.45 49.49
CA ARG A 26 28.67 21.09 48.15
C ARG A 26 27.52 21.10 47.15
N ASP A 27 26.81 20.00 46.93
CA ASP A 27 25.77 19.95 45.89
C ASP A 27 24.35 19.94 46.48
N LEU A 28 23.42 20.70 45.89
CA LEU A 28 21.99 20.61 46.16
C LEU A 28 21.26 20.07 44.93
N ARG A 29 20.62 18.91 45.05
CA ARG A 29 19.87 18.25 43.97
C ARG A 29 18.40 18.12 44.33
N ILE A 30 17.51 18.68 43.53
CA ILE A 30 16.05 18.52 43.64
C ILE A 30 15.61 17.82 42.36
N GLU A 31 15.28 16.54 42.44
CA GLU A 31 15.13 15.68 41.26
C GLU A 31 13.82 14.90 41.33
N SER A 32 13.28 14.51 40.18
CA SER A 32 12.24 13.49 40.12
C SER A 32 12.76 12.13 40.57
N ALA A 33 11.85 11.27 41.04
CA ALA A 33 12.10 9.85 41.26
C ALA A 33 11.60 9.05 40.05
N GLU A 34 12.38 8.08 39.59
CA GLU A 34 12.00 7.21 38.47
C GLU A 34 11.15 6.04 38.96
N ASN A 35 10.03 5.79 38.29
CA ASN A 35 9.27 4.54 38.43
C ASN A 35 9.46 3.71 37.15
N VAL A 36 9.94 2.49 37.32
CA VAL A 36 10.18 1.55 36.22
C VAL A 36 9.09 0.47 36.24
N SER A 37 8.48 0.22 35.09
CA SER A 37 7.55 -0.89 34.89
C SER A 37 7.98 -1.69 33.68
N GLU A 38 8.07 -3.00 33.85
CA GLU A 38 8.40 -3.94 32.78
C GLU A 38 7.34 -5.04 32.75
N SER A 39 6.87 -5.38 31.56
CA SER A 39 5.90 -6.45 31.34
C SER A 39 6.30 -7.31 30.15
N HIS A 40 6.15 -8.61 30.32
CA HIS A 40 6.43 -9.59 29.27
C HIS A 40 5.26 -10.56 29.19
N THR A 41 4.56 -10.55 28.07
CA THR A 41 3.47 -11.48 27.79
C THR A 41 3.86 -12.39 26.64
N PHE A 42 3.71 -13.70 26.86
CA PHE A 42 3.85 -14.70 25.83
C PHE A 42 2.63 -15.61 25.83
N ARG A 43 1.96 -15.70 24.69
CA ARG A 43 0.80 -16.57 24.50
C ARG A 43 1.04 -17.46 23.29
N GLU A 44 0.97 -18.77 23.50
CA GLU A 44 1.01 -19.76 22.43
C GLU A 44 -0.29 -20.57 22.45
N GLU A 45 -1.02 -20.57 21.34
CA GLU A 45 -2.25 -21.34 21.19
C GLU A 45 -2.11 -22.32 20.03
N LYS A 46 -2.19 -23.62 20.36
CA LYS A 46 -2.12 -24.73 19.39
C LYS A 46 -3.48 -25.39 19.33
N ARG A 47 -4.14 -25.27 18.18
CA ARG A 47 -5.39 -25.98 17.87
C ARG A 47 -5.12 -27.04 16.83
N SER A 48 -5.61 -28.25 17.07
CA SER A 48 -5.61 -29.32 16.08
C SER A 48 -6.94 -30.06 16.08
N GLY A 49 -7.39 -30.48 14.91
CA GLY A 49 -8.63 -31.26 14.78
C GLY A 49 -9.62 -30.64 13.80
N PHE A 50 -10.87 -31.07 13.91
CA PHE A 50 -11.95 -30.58 13.06
C PHE A 50 -12.24 -29.09 13.32
N GLY A 51 -12.34 -28.27 12.26
CA GLY A 51 -12.55 -26.83 12.32
C GLY A 51 -11.30 -25.99 12.65
N ALA A 52 -10.16 -26.61 12.94
CA ALA A 52 -8.94 -25.91 13.39
C ALA A 52 -8.31 -25.00 12.30
N SER A 53 -8.51 -25.31 11.02
CA SER A 53 -7.97 -24.52 9.90
C SER A 53 -8.88 -23.38 9.42
N GLY A 54 -10.06 -23.19 10.02
CA GLY A 54 -10.91 -22.00 9.77
C GLY A 54 -11.53 -21.88 8.36
N GLY A 55 -11.50 -22.93 7.55
CA GLY A 55 -12.09 -22.93 6.20
C GLY A 55 -13.62 -23.05 6.22
N VAL A 56 -14.29 -22.51 5.18
CA VAL A 56 -15.72 -22.73 4.94
C VAL A 56 -15.93 -24.20 4.56
N GLY A 57 -16.51 -25.01 5.47
CA GLY A 57 -16.76 -26.45 5.27
C GLY A 57 -16.25 -27.33 6.42
N LEU A 58 -16.12 -28.64 6.16
CA LEU A 58 -15.49 -29.59 7.09
C LEU A 58 -13.98 -29.51 6.92
N SER A 59 -13.27 -28.96 7.89
CA SER A 59 -11.82 -28.82 7.82
C SER A 59 -11.12 -29.61 8.93
N TYR A 60 -9.93 -30.14 8.68
CA TYR A 60 -9.09 -30.81 9.67
C TYR A 60 -7.65 -30.33 9.50
N GLY A 61 -7.07 -29.75 10.55
CA GLY A 61 -5.73 -29.17 10.45
C GLY A 61 -5.08 -28.87 11.77
N LYS A 62 -3.93 -28.20 11.70
CA LYS A 62 -3.20 -27.60 12.81
C LYS A 62 -3.17 -26.08 12.59
N ARG A 63 -3.39 -25.33 13.66
CA ARG A 63 -3.23 -23.88 13.71
C ARG A 63 -2.43 -23.55 14.96
N GLU A 64 -1.34 -22.81 14.78
CA GLU A 64 -0.48 -22.34 15.84
C GLU A 64 -0.41 -20.82 15.76
N GLN A 65 -0.75 -20.16 16.87
CA GLN A 65 -0.68 -18.72 17.04
C GLN A 65 0.30 -18.44 18.19
N ARG A 66 1.26 -17.55 17.96
CA ARG A 66 2.21 -17.07 18.96
C ARG A 66 2.16 -15.55 19.00
N ASP A 67 1.81 -15.04 20.18
CA ASP A 67 1.76 -13.62 20.48
C ASP A 67 2.84 -13.33 21.53
N ARG A 68 3.69 -12.35 21.27
CA ARG A 68 4.69 -11.86 22.22
C ARG A 68 4.57 -10.36 22.33
N THR A 69 4.51 -9.87 23.57
CA THR A 69 4.51 -8.43 23.87
C THR A 69 5.55 -8.18 24.95
N ASN A 70 6.44 -7.22 24.73
CA ASN A 70 7.40 -6.73 25.70
C ASN A 70 7.17 -5.22 25.85
N ASP A 71 6.80 -4.80 27.06
CA ASP A 71 6.61 -3.40 27.40
C ASP A 71 7.62 -3.01 28.46
N SER A 72 8.28 -1.87 28.28
CA SER A 72 8.99 -1.21 29.37
C SER A 72 8.66 0.26 29.41
N SER A 73 8.56 0.81 30.62
CA SER A 73 8.32 2.23 30.81
C SER A 73 9.10 2.76 32.00
N VAL A 74 9.64 3.96 31.85
CA VAL A 74 10.22 4.77 32.91
C VAL A 74 9.39 6.04 33.00
N THR A 75 8.77 6.29 34.15
CA THR A 75 7.99 7.50 34.41
C THR A 75 8.61 8.31 35.55
N GLN A 76 8.45 9.63 35.53
CA GLN A 76 9.07 10.54 36.48
C GLN A 76 8.04 11.06 37.49
N THR A 77 8.30 10.88 38.79
CA THR A 77 7.55 11.53 39.87
C THR A 77 8.35 12.72 40.39
N GLY A 78 7.92 13.93 40.06
CA GLY A 78 8.63 15.17 40.43
C GLY A 78 8.72 15.43 41.94
N SER A 79 9.76 16.16 42.35
CA SER A 79 9.83 16.75 43.69
C SER A 79 9.12 18.10 43.73
N LEU A 80 8.63 18.51 44.90
CA LEU A 80 8.06 19.84 45.14
C LEU A 80 8.77 20.52 46.30
N VAL A 81 9.35 21.69 46.09
CA VAL A 81 9.85 22.55 47.16
C VAL A 81 9.11 23.88 47.11
N GLY A 82 8.41 24.25 48.19
CA GLY A 82 7.65 25.48 48.14
C GLY A 82 7.35 26.21 49.44
N SER A 83 7.00 27.47 49.29
CA SER A 83 6.61 28.38 50.37
C SER A 83 5.29 29.07 50.04
N VAL A 84 4.31 29.00 50.94
CA VAL A 84 2.97 29.57 50.69
C VAL A 84 2.99 31.10 50.72
N ASN A 85 3.57 31.70 51.77
CA ASN A 85 3.57 33.16 51.98
C ASN A 85 4.99 33.72 52.19
N GLY A 86 6.01 33.00 51.73
CA GLY A 86 7.40 33.37 51.91
C GLY A 86 8.24 32.99 50.71
N ASN A 87 9.55 32.96 50.93
CA ASN A 87 10.55 32.75 49.90
C ASN A 87 11.03 31.29 49.88
N VAL A 88 11.52 30.83 48.73
CA VAL A 88 12.33 29.62 48.64
C VAL A 88 13.78 30.03 48.34
N THR A 89 14.72 29.60 49.18
CA THR A 89 16.15 29.87 48.98
C THR A 89 16.92 28.56 48.92
N MET A 90 17.68 28.38 47.86
CA MET A 90 18.45 27.19 47.54
C MET A 90 19.91 27.59 47.35
N VAL A 91 20.80 27.12 48.23
CA VAL A 91 22.22 27.45 48.20
C VAL A 91 23.05 26.19 48.15
N ALA A 92 23.89 26.07 47.13
CA ALA A 92 24.89 25.03 46.96
C ALA A 92 26.29 25.63 46.98
N GLY A 93 27.25 24.96 47.60
CA GLY A 93 28.67 25.35 47.53
C GLY A 93 29.32 25.08 46.17
N ASN A 94 28.75 24.15 45.38
CA ASN A 94 29.20 23.75 44.05
C ASN A 94 28.01 23.74 43.08
N ASP A 95 27.29 22.62 42.90
CA ASP A 95 26.23 22.55 41.89
C ASP A 95 24.83 22.60 42.51
N LEU A 96 23.99 23.52 42.02
CA LEU A 96 22.56 23.53 42.25
C LEU A 96 21.86 22.91 41.03
N LEU A 97 21.12 21.82 41.25
CA LEU A 97 20.36 21.13 40.21
C LEU A 97 18.89 21.00 40.59
N VAL A 98 18.00 21.44 39.70
CA VAL A 98 16.56 21.13 39.72
C VAL A 98 16.24 20.35 38.45
N ARG A 99 15.72 19.12 38.58
CA ARG A 99 15.41 18.26 37.44
C ARG A 99 14.03 17.62 37.55
N GLY A 100 13.20 17.79 36.51
CA GLY A 100 11.80 17.32 36.46
C GLY A 100 11.00 17.60 37.74
N SER A 101 11.19 18.79 38.33
CA SER A 101 10.69 19.12 39.67
C SER A 101 10.15 20.55 39.73
N ASP A 102 9.30 20.79 40.72
CA ASP A 102 8.61 22.06 40.90
C ASP A 102 9.15 22.84 42.09
N ILE A 103 9.44 24.13 41.89
CA ILE A 103 9.80 25.08 42.93
C ILE A 103 8.77 26.21 42.96
N VAL A 104 8.09 26.43 44.08
CA VAL A 104 6.98 27.39 44.15
C VAL A 104 7.10 28.29 45.38
N ALA A 105 7.14 29.61 45.19
CA ALA A 105 7.14 30.58 46.29
C ALA A 105 6.06 31.65 46.10
N GLY A 106 5.31 31.95 47.16
CA GLY A 106 4.43 33.13 47.19
C GLY A 106 5.20 34.44 47.15
N GLY A 107 6.44 34.43 47.66
CA GLY A 107 7.42 35.51 47.52
C GLY A 107 8.45 35.22 46.43
N ASN A 108 9.73 35.27 46.79
CA ASN A 108 10.85 35.10 45.86
C ASN A 108 11.37 33.65 45.82
N VAL A 109 11.93 33.24 44.69
CA VAL A 109 12.78 32.05 44.57
C VAL A 109 14.21 32.52 44.33
N ALA A 110 15.17 32.02 45.10
CA ALA A 110 16.59 32.30 44.93
C ALA A 110 17.38 30.99 44.86
N GLY A 111 18.15 30.80 43.79
CA GLY A 111 19.06 29.68 43.60
C GLY A 111 20.50 30.16 43.41
N ILE A 112 21.42 29.69 44.24
CA ILE A 112 22.83 30.11 44.22
C ILE A 112 23.73 28.88 44.22
N GLY A 113 24.72 28.85 43.32
CA GLY A 113 25.75 27.81 43.23
C GLY A 113 26.98 28.28 42.46
N GLN A 114 28.04 27.47 42.39
CA GLN A 114 29.08 27.67 41.38
C GLN A 114 28.52 27.42 39.98
N ASN A 115 27.64 26.43 39.84
CA ASN A 115 26.78 26.26 38.68
C ASN A 115 25.33 26.10 39.12
N VAL A 116 24.42 26.52 38.25
CA VAL A 116 22.98 26.38 38.46
C VAL A 116 22.39 25.73 37.21
N THR A 117 21.69 24.61 37.38
CA THR A 117 20.99 23.92 36.30
C THR A 117 19.54 23.66 36.70
N VAL A 118 18.61 24.04 35.83
CA VAL A 118 17.19 23.69 35.89
C VAL A 118 16.85 22.96 34.59
N GLU A 119 16.57 21.67 34.64
CA GLU A 119 16.41 20.85 33.43
C GLU A 119 15.17 19.95 33.49
N SER A 120 14.67 19.53 32.34
CA SER A 120 13.62 18.52 32.24
C SER A 120 14.16 17.12 32.60
N SER A 121 13.32 16.27 33.20
CA SER A 121 13.51 14.82 33.22
C SER A 121 12.95 14.16 31.96
N VAL A 122 13.11 12.85 31.80
CA VAL A 122 12.65 12.11 30.62
C VAL A 122 11.85 10.88 31.04
N ASN A 123 10.60 10.79 30.59
CA ASN A 123 9.83 9.55 30.52
C ASN A 123 10.28 8.75 29.31
N ARG A 124 10.34 7.42 29.44
CA ARG A 124 10.67 6.52 28.34
C ARG A 124 9.61 5.44 28.24
N GLN A 125 9.23 5.09 27.03
CA GLN A 125 8.34 3.97 26.78
C GLN A 125 8.88 3.16 25.60
N HIS A 126 8.94 1.86 25.78
CA HIS A 126 9.27 0.88 24.76
C HIS A 126 8.13 -0.12 24.67
N HIS A 127 7.66 -0.37 23.46
CA HIS A 127 6.65 -1.36 23.14
C HIS A 127 7.18 -2.22 22.00
N ASP A 128 7.17 -3.53 22.17
CA ASP A 128 7.54 -4.50 21.14
C ASP A 128 6.48 -5.61 21.10
N GLU A 129 5.87 -5.81 19.95
CA GLU A 129 4.84 -6.81 19.72
C GLU A 129 5.17 -7.65 18.48
N SER A 130 4.99 -8.97 18.60
CA SER A 130 5.12 -9.91 17.50
C SER A 130 3.92 -10.86 17.49
N HIS A 131 3.23 -10.90 16.36
CA HIS A 131 2.13 -11.82 16.09
C HIS A 131 2.53 -12.79 14.97
N GLU A 132 2.62 -14.07 15.31
CA GLU A 132 2.93 -15.16 14.37
C GLU A 132 1.74 -16.11 14.28
N MET A 133 1.28 -16.39 13.07
CA MET A 133 0.24 -17.38 12.83
C MET A 133 0.68 -18.34 11.75
N THR A 134 0.63 -19.63 12.05
CA THR A 134 0.86 -20.70 11.08
C THR A 134 -0.34 -21.64 11.06
N SER A 135 -0.74 -22.07 9.87
CA SER A 135 -1.83 -23.00 9.72
C SER A 135 -1.54 -23.99 8.62
N SER A 136 -1.96 -25.24 8.81
CA SER A 136 -1.94 -26.25 7.76
C SER A 136 -3.08 -27.21 7.93
N GLY A 137 -3.68 -27.69 6.83
CA GLY A 137 -4.80 -28.62 6.97
C GLY A 137 -5.53 -28.93 5.69
N PHE A 138 -6.39 -29.93 5.79
CA PHE A 138 -7.35 -30.31 4.77
C PHE A 138 -8.67 -29.55 4.97
N THR A 139 -9.31 -29.13 3.89
CA THR A 139 -10.64 -28.50 3.89
C THR A 139 -11.50 -29.16 2.84
N LEU A 140 -12.64 -29.71 3.26
CA LEU A 140 -13.71 -30.23 2.40
C LEU A 140 -14.86 -29.22 2.35
N ALA A 141 -15.01 -28.54 1.23
CA ALA A 141 -16.01 -27.51 1.00
C ALA A 141 -17.03 -27.95 -0.05
N VAL A 142 -18.28 -27.53 0.13
CA VAL A 142 -19.33 -27.61 -0.91
C VAL A 142 -19.61 -26.19 -1.36
N LYS A 143 -19.27 -25.86 -2.60
CA LYS A 143 -19.48 -24.53 -3.22
C LYS A 143 -20.69 -24.62 -4.17
N SER A 144 -21.66 -23.70 -4.04
CA SER A 144 -22.86 -23.62 -4.87
C SER A 144 -23.03 -22.20 -5.42
N PRO A 145 -22.99 -21.98 -6.75
CA PRO A 145 -22.99 -20.65 -7.36
C PRO A 145 -24.34 -19.90 -7.24
N VAL A 146 -25.43 -20.56 -6.82
CA VAL A 146 -26.77 -19.93 -6.73
C VAL A 146 -27.00 -19.22 -5.38
N ILE A 147 -26.13 -19.42 -4.38
CA ILE A 147 -26.27 -18.81 -3.04
C ILE A 147 -25.21 -17.71 -2.80
N ASP A 148 -24.11 -17.70 -3.54
CA ASP A 148 -23.03 -16.70 -3.38
C ASP A 148 -23.41 -15.30 -3.90
N SER A 149 -24.45 -15.17 -4.72
CA SER A 149 -24.92 -13.87 -5.26
C SER A 149 -25.73 -13.03 -4.24
N VAL A 150 -26.23 -13.62 -3.16
CA VAL A 150 -27.04 -12.91 -2.15
C VAL A 150 -26.22 -12.49 -0.92
N GLN A 151 -25.18 -13.25 -0.55
CA GLN A 151 -24.32 -12.90 0.60
C GLN A 151 -23.24 -11.85 0.29
N ASN A 152 -22.79 -11.77 -0.97
CA ASN A 152 -21.83 -10.73 -1.40
C ASN A 152 -22.43 -9.32 -1.35
N VAL A 153 -23.73 -9.16 -1.63
CA VAL A 153 -24.40 -7.86 -1.58
C VAL A 153 -24.51 -7.35 -0.14
N ALA A 154 -24.92 -8.19 0.82
CA ALA A 154 -25.07 -7.78 2.22
C ALA A 154 -23.74 -7.43 2.91
N ASN A 155 -22.67 -8.15 2.60
CA ASN A 155 -21.33 -7.88 3.15
C ASN A 155 -20.64 -6.69 2.45
N GLN A 156 -20.89 -6.46 1.15
CA GLN A 156 -20.38 -5.27 0.44
C GLN A 156 -21.11 -3.98 0.85
N THR A 157 -22.42 -4.02 1.15
CA THR A 157 -23.13 -2.85 1.73
C THR A 157 -22.67 -2.50 3.13
N ARG A 158 -22.23 -3.48 3.94
CA ARG A 158 -21.65 -3.22 5.28
C ARG A 158 -20.21 -2.70 5.16
N ALA A 159 -19.41 -3.25 4.23
CA ALA A 159 -18.05 -2.81 3.95
C ALA A 159 -17.93 -1.44 3.23
N ALA A 160 -19.02 -0.96 2.61
CA ALA A 160 -19.12 0.41 2.07
C ALA A 160 -19.58 1.44 3.12
N ALA A 161 -20.19 0.98 4.23
CA ALA A 161 -20.57 1.83 5.36
C ALA A 161 -19.45 1.95 6.40
N ASP A 162 -18.59 0.94 6.53
CA ASP A 162 -17.44 0.91 7.46
C ASP A 162 -16.08 1.26 6.80
N SER A 163 -16.04 1.64 5.51
CA SER A 163 -14.81 2.07 4.84
C SER A 163 -14.47 3.51 5.23
N GLY A 164 -13.93 3.70 6.44
CA GLY A 164 -13.34 4.97 6.89
C GLY A 164 -12.06 5.33 6.13
N GLY A 165 -12.15 5.52 4.81
CA GLY A 165 -11.04 5.85 3.92
C GLY A 165 -11.50 6.37 2.55
N ASP A 166 -10.53 6.87 1.78
CA ASP A 166 -10.63 7.61 0.49
C ASP A 166 -12.00 7.51 -0.23
N ALA A 167 -12.63 8.67 -0.47
CA ALA A 167 -13.91 8.79 -1.16
C ALA A 167 -13.92 8.12 -2.54
N ARG A 168 -12.76 8.02 -3.20
CA ARG A 168 -12.59 7.31 -4.48
C ARG A 168 -12.78 5.80 -4.33
N VAL A 169 -12.25 5.20 -3.27
CA VAL A 169 -12.44 3.76 -2.97
C VAL A 169 -13.91 3.48 -2.70
N SER A 170 -14.57 4.35 -1.93
CA SER A 170 -16.00 4.27 -1.63
C SER A 170 -16.85 4.40 -2.89
N ALA A 171 -16.53 5.34 -3.78
CA ALA A 171 -17.23 5.52 -5.06
C ALA A 171 -17.05 4.34 -6.02
N LEU A 172 -15.82 3.82 -6.17
CA LEU A 172 -15.52 2.66 -7.03
C LEU A 172 -16.20 1.39 -6.53
N ARG A 173 -16.18 1.15 -5.21
CA ARG A 173 -16.90 0.03 -4.58
C ARG A 173 -18.41 0.20 -4.68
N GLY A 174 -18.92 1.43 -4.52
CA GLY A 174 -20.33 1.76 -4.69
C GLY A 174 -20.82 1.48 -6.12
N TYR A 175 -20.04 1.84 -7.14
CA TYR A 175 -20.34 1.49 -8.53
C TYR A 175 -20.34 -0.03 -8.73
N ALA A 176 -19.29 -0.74 -8.29
CA ALA A 176 -19.19 -2.19 -8.43
C ALA A 176 -20.33 -2.94 -7.71
N ALA A 177 -20.76 -2.45 -6.54
CA ALA A 177 -21.88 -3.00 -5.80
C ALA A 177 -23.24 -2.71 -6.47
N ALA A 178 -23.44 -1.51 -7.03
CA ALA A 178 -24.66 -1.13 -7.72
C ALA A 178 -24.85 -1.90 -9.04
N SER A 179 -23.79 -2.04 -9.85
CA SER A 179 -23.82 -2.86 -11.07
C SER A 179 -24.01 -4.34 -10.74
N GLY A 180 -23.35 -4.83 -9.69
CA GLY A 180 -23.55 -6.19 -9.16
C GLY A 180 -25.00 -6.48 -8.74
N ALA A 181 -25.68 -5.53 -8.10
CA ALA A 181 -27.08 -5.66 -7.68
C ALA A 181 -28.07 -5.71 -8.86
N VAL A 182 -27.85 -4.90 -9.91
CA VAL A 182 -28.69 -4.89 -11.12
C VAL A 182 -28.47 -6.19 -11.94
N GLY A 183 -27.22 -6.66 -12.04
CA GLY A 183 -26.89 -7.94 -12.65
C GLY A 183 -27.50 -9.14 -11.91
N ALA A 184 -27.50 -9.12 -10.58
CA ALA A 184 -28.08 -10.17 -9.73
C ALA A 184 -29.61 -10.26 -9.84
N LEU A 185 -30.33 -9.14 -9.99
CA LEU A 185 -31.78 -9.13 -10.20
C LEU A 185 -32.18 -9.70 -11.57
N GLY A 186 -31.43 -9.37 -12.62
CA GLY A 186 -31.64 -9.92 -13.97
C GLY A 186 -31.33 -11.42 -14.05
N GLN A 187 -30.24 -11.85 -13.40
CA GLN A 187 -29.85 -13.26 -13.35
C GLN A 187 -30.70 -14.09 -12.39
N GLY A 188 -31.17 -13.52 -11.27
CA GLY A 188 -32.06 -14.19 -10.33
C GLY A 188 -33.38 -14.62 -10.97
N LYS A 189 -33.90 -13.81 -11.90
CA LYS A 189 -35.07 -14.15 -12.71
C LYS A 189 -34.77 -15.25 -13.74
N GLY A 190 -33.62 -15.17 -14.43
CA GLY A 190 -33.18 -16.20 -15.39
C GLY A 190 -32.83 -17.55 -14.75
N ALA A 191 -32.28 -17.55 -13.53
CA ALA A 191 -31.99 -18.75 -12.75
C ALA A 191 -33.28 -19.40 -12.20
N LEU A 192 -34.27 -18.59 -11.79
CA LEU A 192 -35.61 -19.08 -11.44
C LEU A 192 -36.30 -19.73 -12.66
N ASP A 193 -36.22 -19.10 -13.83
CA ASP A 193 -36.77 -19.63 -15.08
C ASP A 193 -36.04 -20.93 -15.54
N ALA A 194 -34.72 -21.01 -15.33
CA ALA A 194 -33.93 -22.20 -15.63
C ALA A 194 -34.21 -23.37 -14.66
N LEU A 195 -34.44 -23.07 -13.37
CA LEU A 195 -34.83 -24.06 -12.35
C LEU A 195 -36.27 -24.55 -12.57
N ALA A 196 -37.18 -23.65 -12.94
CA ALA A 196 -38.55 -23.97 -13.37
C ALA A 196 -38.56 -24.81 -14.68
N GLY A 197 -37.55 -24.65 -15.54
CA GLY A 197 -37.29 -25.47 -16.73
C GLY A 197 -36.53 -26.77 -16.48
N GLY A 198 -36.23 -27.15 -15.23
CA GLY A 198 -35.57 -28.41 -14.87
C GLY A 198 -34.03 -28.40 -14.88
N GLY A 199 -33.40 -27.22 -14.92
CA GLY A 199 -31.95 -27.06 -14.80
C GLY A 199 -31.44 -27.50 -13.43
N LYS A 200 -30.42 -28.38 -13.37
CA LYS A 200 -29.83 -28.83 -12.09
C LYS A 200 -28.94 -27.71 -11.53
N PRO A 201 -29.05 -27.37 -10.23
CA PRO A 201 -28.13 -26.41 -9.62
C PRO A 201 -26.71 -26.95 -9.67
N GLU A 202 -25.78 -26.10 -10.09
CA GLU A 202 -24.36 -26.44 -10.12
C GLU A 202 -23.84 -26.58 -8.68
N ALA A 203 -23.12 -27.65 -8.38
CA ALA A 203 -22.52 -27.86 -7.06
C ALA A 203 -21.13 -28.45 -7.25
N LYS A 204 -20.14 -27.89 -6.55
CA LYS A 204 -18.75 -28.33 -6.56
C LYS A 204 -18.38 -28.80 -5.16
N VAL A 205 -17.92 -30.04 -5.04
CA VAL A 205 -17.26 -30.54 -3.83
C VAL A 205 -15.75 -30.39 -4.02
N GLU A 206 -15.06 -29.76 -3.08
CA GLU A 206 -13.63 -29.47 -3.16
C GLU A 206 -12.92 -29.94 -1.89
N LEU A 207 -11.93 -30.82 -2.04
CA LEU A 207 -10.99 -31.21 -0.99
C LEU A 207 -9.66 -30.52 -1.28
N SER A 208 -9.22 -29.64 -0.40
CA SER A 208 -7.94 -28.93 -0.51
C SER A 208 -7.05 -29.21 0.68
N TRP A 209 -5.73 -29.16 0.47
CA TRP A 209 -4.72 -29.07 1.51
C TRP A 209 -3.96 -27.76 1.34
N GLY A 210 -3.79 -26.99 2.40
CA GLY A 210 -3.04 -25.75 2.37
C GLY A 210 -2.12 -25.61 3.58
N SER A 211 -1.08 -24.80 3.40
CA SER A 211 -0.20 -24.31 4.45
C SER A 211 -0.02 -22.81 4.31
N SER A 212 -0.13 -22.07 5.41
CA SER A 212 0.10 -20.64 5.46
C SER A 212 0.89 -20.27 6.71
N SER A 213 1.66 -19.20 6.58
CA SER A 213 2.42 -18.60 7.67
C SER A 213 2.41 -17.09 7.48
N SER A 214 2.05 -16.36 8.52
CA SER A 214 2.11 -14.91 8.60
C SER A 214 2.83 -14.50 9.87
N LYS A 215 3.64 -13.46 9.78
CA LYS A 215 4.34 -12.84 10.90
C LYS A 215 4.23 -11.32 10.74
N SER A 216 3.85 -10.64 11.81
CA SER A 216 3.85 -9.19 11.92
C SER A 216 4.58 -8.80 13.20
N THR A 217 5.53 -7.88 13.09
CA THR A 217 6.26 -7.31 14.23
C THR A 217 6.12 -5.81 14.20
N SER A 218 5.87 -5.22 15.36
CA SER A 218 5.80 -3.78 15.57
C SER A 218 6.59 -3.42 16.81
N SER A 219 7.50 -2.45 16.68
CA SER A 219 8.24 -1.89 17.79
C SER A 219 8.06 -0.38 17.81
N SER A 220 7.94 0.21 18.99
CA SER A 220 7.81 1.63 19.20
C SER A 220 8.61 2.06 20.41
N ASP A 221 9.48 3.04 20.21
CA ASP A 221 10.24 3.71 21.25
C ASP A 221 9.78 5.16 21.32
N SER A 222 9.55 5.67 22.52
CA SER A 222 9.29 7.09 22.73
C SER A 222 9.99 7.64 23.96
N THR A 223 10.40 8.90 23.87
CA THR A 223 10.87 9.69 25.00
C THR A 223 10.03 10.96 25.11
N GLN A 224 9.52 11.23 26.30
CA GLN A 224 8.76 12.45 26.59
C GLN A 224 9.39 13.20 27.74
N ASN A 225 9.63 14.49 27.56
CA ASN A 225 10.29 15.34 28.53
C ASN A 225 9.30 15.83 29.58
N VAL A 226 9.75 15.83 30.82
CA VAL A 226 9.02 16.29 32.00
C VAL A 226 9.74 17.52 32.53
N SER A 227 9.23 18.70 32.19
CA SER A 227 9.82 20.00 32.53
C SER A 227 10.01 20.19 34.03
N SER A 228 11.02 20.99 34.42
CA SER A 228 11.04 21.61 35.74
C SER A 228 10.29 22.94 35.70
N ASN A 229 9.52 23.26 36.74
CA ASN A 229 8.75 24.50 36.79
C ASN A 229 9.13 25.33 38.03
N ILE A 230 9.55 26.57 37.80
CA ILE A 230 9.85 27.53 38.86
C ILE A 230 8.76 28.61 38.85
N LYS A 231 8.09 28.81 39.99
CA LYS A 231 7.05 29.84 40.13
C LYS A 231 7.33 30.73 41.33
N ALA A 232 7.43 32.03 41.10
CA ALA A 232 7.64 33.03 42.15
C ALA A 232 6.59 34.14 42.06
N GLY A 233 5.93 34.48 43.18
CA GLY A 233 5.07 35.67 43.22
C GLY A 233 5.84 36.98 43.09
N GLY A 234 7.11 36.99 43.54
CA GLY A 234 8.06 38.10 43.39
C GLY A 234 9.11 37.78 42.32
N THR A 235 10.38 37.76 42.73
CA THR A 235 11.52 37.52 41.86
C THR A 235 11.95 36.05 41.86
N ALA A 236 12.25 35.49 40.68
CA ALA A 236 13.04 34.27 40.53
C ALA A 236 14.48 34.64 40.14
N ALA A 237 15.44 34.44 41.05
CA ALA A 237 16.84 34.79 40.86
C ALA A 237 17.74 33.55 40.89
N PHE A 238 18.48 33.32 39.81
CA PHE A 238 19.45 32.22 39.70
C PHE A 238 20.84 32.79 39.42
N ILE A 239 21.77 32.51 40.33
CA ILE A 239 23.10 33.13 40.36
C ILE A 239 24.17 32.03 40.39
N ALA A 240 24.96 31.96 39.32
CA ALA A 240 26.13 31.09 39.23
C ALA A 240 27.42 31.89 39.50
N THR A 241 28.12 31.57 40.58
CA THR A 241 29.29 32.30 41.08
C THR A 241 30.63 31.59 40.80
N GLY A 242 30.63 30.56 39.94
CA GLY A 242 31.83 29.80 39.60
C GLY A 242 32.87 30.62 38.84
N ASP A 243 34.06 30.05 38.65
CA ASP A 243 35.14 30.69 37.91
C ASP A 243 35.13 30.28 36.44
N ALA A 244 34.98 31.26 35.55
CA ALA A 244 35.00 31.09 34.10
C ALA A 244 36.28 30.40 33.60
N ALA A 245 37.44 30.66 34.24
CA ALA A 245 38.70 30.01 33.86
C ALA A 245 38.70 28.49 34.09
N SER A 246 37.79 28.00 34.93
CA SER A 246 37.57 26.57 35.20
C SER A 246 36.40 25.95 34.43
N GLY A 247 35.76 26.72 33.53
CA GLY A 247 34.54 26.31 32.81
C GLY A 247 33.29 26.24 33.69
N LYS A 248 33.36 26.76 34.92
CA LYS A 248 32.24 26.87 35.86
C LYS A 248 31.65 28.28 35.82
N GLY A 249 30.53 28.48 36.51
CA GLY A 249 29.86 29.77 36.55
C GLY A 249 28.68 29.85 35.59
N ASN A 250 28.11 28.70 35.21
CA ASN A 250 27.02 28.64 34.22
C ASN A 250 25.64 28.61 34.89
N VAL A 251 24.67 29.29 34.28
CA VAL A 251 23.24 29.10 34.52
C VAL A 251 22.65 28.39 33.31
N ASN A 252 22.13 27.18 33.48
CA ASN A 252 21.54 26.37 32.42
C ASN A 252 20.06 26.12 32.69
N ILE A 253 19.18 26.52 31.79
CA ILE A 253 17.74 26.22 31.85
C ILE A 253 17.38 25.42 30.58
N ILE A 254 16.92 24.18 30.75
CA ILE A 254 16.80 23.19 29.65
C ILE A 254 15.40 22.58 29.66
N GLY A 255 14.62 22.79 28.59
CA GLY A 255 13.23 22.33 28.45
C GLY A 255 12.35 22.63 29.67
N SER A 256 12.56 23.78 30.31
CA SER A 256 12.01 24.11 31.63
C SER A 256 11.41 25.51 31.67
N ASN A 257 10.56 25.76 32.67
CA ASN A 257 9.75 26.97 32.78
C ASN A 257 10.12 27.78 34.03
N ILE A 258 10.23 29.10 33.89
CA ILE A 258 10.36 30.04 35.00
C ILE A 258 9.28 31.12 34.85
N ASP A 259 8.32 31.14 35.77
CA ASP A 259 7.28 32.17 35.85
C ASP A 259 7.48 33.03 37.10
N ALA A 260 7.65 34.34 36.93
CA ALA A 260 7.81 35.26 38.05
C ALA A 260 7.29 36.67 37.75
N THR A 261 7.20 37.53 38.78
CA THR A 261 7.06 38.98 38.52
C THR A 261 8.33 39.53 37.89
N ASP A 262 9.49 39.10 38.40
CA ASP A 262 10.80 39.44 37.87
C ASP A 262 11.68 38.20 37.76
N VAL A 263 12.50 38.14 36.71
CA VAL A 263 13.51 37.08 36.57
C VAL A 263 14.90 37.70 36.52
N LEU A 264 15.83 37.12 37.27
CA LEU A 264 17.26 37.43 37.21
C LEU A 264 18.04 36.15 36.94
N LEU A 265 18.72 36.09 35.80
CA LEU A 265 19.70 35.05 35.49
C LEU A 265 21.08 35.70 35.46
N GLN A 266 21.94 35.32 36.40
CA GLN A 266 23.28 35.87 36.51
C GLN A 266 24.32 34.76 36.52
N ALA A 267 25.22 34.78 35.54
CA ALA A 267 26.29 33.81 35.37
C ALA A 267 27.65 34.50 35.33
N ALA A 268 28.61 33.99 36.10
CA ALA A 268 30.01 34.42 35.99
C ALA A 268 30.67 33.98 34.67
N HIS A 269 30.13 32.94 34.01
CA HIS A 269 30.60 32.45 32.72
C HIS A 269 29.50 32.50 31.65
N GLN A 270 28.58 31.53 31.56
CA GLN A 270 27.56 31.51 30.49
C GLN A 270 26.13 31.40 31.03
N VAL A 271 25.18 32.00 30.30
CA VAL A 271 23.75 31.71 30.47
C VAL A 271 23.28 30.91 29.27
N ASN A 272 22.74 29.71 29.51
CA ASN A 272 22.26 28.81 28.47
C ASN A 272 20.78 28.51 28.70
N LEU A 273 19.94 28.96 27.79
CA LEU A 273 18.54 28.59 27.68
C LEU A 273 18.40 27.70 26.46
N SER A 274 18.08 26.42 26.67
CA SER A 274 17.97 25.48 25.56
C SER A 274 16.70 24.66 25.60
N HIS A 275 16.26 24.19 24.43
CA HIS A 275 15.15 23.25 24.35
C HIS A 275 15.49 21.90 25.00
N SER A 276 14.47 21.08 25.12
CA SER A 276 14.60 19.63 25.24
C SER A 276 13.94 18.93 24.05
N THR A 277 14.12 17.62 23.90
CA THR A 277 13.68 16.89 22.69
C THR A 277 12.92 15.63 23.05
N ASP A 278 11.65 15.59 22.65
CA ASP A 278 10.86 14.36 22.62
C ASP A 278 11.20 13.57 21.37
N THR A 279 11.23 12.24 21.47
CA THR A 279 11.53 11.37 20.35
C THR A 279 10.44 10.32 20.20
N GLU A 280 10.09 9.99 18.97
CA GLU A 280 9.22 8.87 18.62
C GLU A 280 9.87 8.07 17.50
N SER A 281 10.02 6.77 17.68
CA SER A 281 10.51 5.84 16.68
C SER A 281 9.53 4.69 16.59
N SER A 282 9.10 4.36 15.38
CA SER A 282 8.27 3.20 15.11
C SER A 282 8.89 2.36 14.00
N ARG A 283 8.83 1.05 14.16
CA ARG A 283 9.31 0.06 13.21
C ARG A 283 8.25 -1.02 13.05
N GLY A 284 7.92 -1.37 11.83
CA GLY A 284 6.93 -2.38 11.51
C GLY A 284 7.42 -3.25 10.38
N GLU A 285 7.29 -4.57 10.54
CA GLU A 285 7.56 -5.54 9.48
C GLU A 285 6.44 -6.56 9.40
N ASN A 286 6.02 -6.90 8.18
CA ASN A 286 5.00 -7.91 7.94
C ASN A 286 5.50 -8.88 6.86
N GLU A 287 5.39 -10.18 7.09
CA GLU A 287 5.60 -11.23 6.09
C GLU A 287 4.40 -12.17 6.07
N SER A 288 3.99 -12.59 4.88
CA SER A 288 3.05 -13.69 4.71
C SER A 288 3.48 -14.60 3.58
N LYS A 289 3.23 -15.90 3.74
CA LYS A 289 3.43 -16.93 2.72
C LYS A 289 2.30 -17.94 2.82
N SER A 290 1.76 -18.37 1.69
CA SER A 290 0.78 -19.44 1.65
C SER A 290 0.95 -20.29 0.41
N GLY A 291 0.60 -21.56 0.52
CA GLY A 291 0.53 -22.49 -0.60
C GLY A 291 -0.60 -23.48 -0.39
N SER A 292 -1.33 -23.81 -1.44
CA SER A 292 -2.40 -24.81 -1.36
C SER A 292 -2.47 -25.66 -2.61
N VAL A 293 -2.99 -26.87 -2.47
CA VAL A 293 -3.35 -27.78 -3.56
C VAL A 293 -4.73 -28.35 -3.28
N GLY A 294 -5.56 -28.53 -4.29
CA GLY A 294 -6.90 -29.08 -4.10
C GLY A 294 -7.33 -29.98 -5.24
N VAL A 295 -8.27 -30.86 -4.94
CA VAL A 295 -9.01 -31.67 -5.89
C VAL A 295 -10.47 -31.38 -5.73
N SER A 296 -11.20 -31.32 -6.83
CA SER A 296 -12.62 -31.02 -6.82
C SER A 296 -13.40 -31.85 -7.82
N TYR A 297 -14.68 -31.99 -7.56
CA TYR A 297 -15.62 -32.67 -8.44
C TYR A 297 -16.93 -31.89 -8.46
N GLY A 298 -17.36 -31.49 -9.65
CA GLY A 298 -18.59 -30.72 -9.83
C GLY A 298 -19.22 -30.95 -11.21
N THR A 299 -20.11 -30.05 -11.62
CA THR A 299 -20.83 -30.11 -12.91
C THR A 299 -19.91 -30.14 -14.13
N SER A 300 -18.71 -29.57 -14.02
CA SER A 300 -17.65 -29.60 -15.05
C SER A 300 -16.63 -30.74 -14.85
N GLY A 301 -16.96 -31.78 -14.06
CA GLY A 301 -16.13 -32.97 -13.83
C GLY A 301 -15.07 -32.82 -12.73
N TRP A 302 -14.00 -33.62 -12.80
CA TRP A 302 -12.86 -33.56 -11.88
C TRP A 302 -11.99 -32.33 -12.15
N GLY A 303 -11.41 -31.73 -11.11
CA GLY A 303 -10.40 -30.68 -11.24
C GLY A 303 -9.37 -30.68 -10.12
N VAL A 304 -8.23 -30.04 -10.39
CA VAL A 304 -7.05 -29.90 -9.53
C VAL A 304 -6.67 -28.44 -9.46
N SER A 305 -6.60 -27.87 -8.26
CA SER A 305 -6.15 -26.50 -8.03
C SER A 305 -4.80 -26.48 -7.32
N ALA A 306 -4.04 -25.41 -7.53
CA ALA A 306 -2.90 -25.05 -6.71
C ALA A 306 -2.80 -23.53 -6.60
N SER A 307 -2.34 -23.01 -5.47
CA SER A 307 -2.06 -21.59 -5.29
C SER A 307 -0.79 -21.38 -4.48
N LEU A 308 -0.14 -20.25 -4.70
CA LEU A 308 1.03 -19.79 -3.97
C LEU A 308 0.89 -18.27 -3.76
N SER A 309 1.18 -17.78 -2.56
CA SER A 309 1.31 -16.35 -2.31
C SER A 309 2.47 -16.07 -1.37
N ARG A 310 3.10 -14.91 -1.54
CA ARG A 310 4.10 -14.35 -0.65
C ARG A 310 3.98 -12.84 -0.64
N ALA A 311 3.96 -12.22 0.53
CA ALA A 311 4.03 -10.78 0.66
C ALA A 311 5.00 -10.40 1.78
N ASN A 312 5.69 -9.29 1.62
CA ASN A 312 6.46 -8.65 2.67
C ASN A 312 6.24 -7.14 2.64
N GLY A 313 6.42 -6.50 3.79
CA GLY A 313 6.40 -5.06 3.90
C GLY A 313 7.12 -4.58 5.14
N SER A 314 7.59 -3.35 5.09
CA SER A 314 8.17 -2.64 6.21
C SER A 314 7.64 -1.22 6.27
N ALA A 315 7.55 -0.66 7.47
CA ALA A 315 7.15 0.72 7.71
C ALA A 315 7.93 1.25 8.92
N ASN A 316 8.72 2.29 8.71
CA ASN A 316 9.56 2.89 9.72
C ASN A 316 9.26 4.38 9.78
N ALA A 317 9.21 4.95 10.98
CA ALA A 317 9.13 6.39 11.17
C ALA A 317 9.98 6.82 12.37
N ASP A 318 10.63 7.95 12.25
CA ASP A 318 11.40 8.61 13.31
C ASP A 318 10.97 10.07 13.38
N ALA A 319 10.72 10.59 14.58
CA ALA A 319 10.34 11.96 14.80
C ALA A 319 11.04 12.53 16.04
N ASN A 320 11.41 13.80 15.96
CA ASN A 320 11.94 14.60 17.07
C ASN A 320 11.06 15.85 17.21
N PHE A 321 10.56 16.11 18.41
CA PHE A 321 9.78 17.30 18.73
C PHE A 321 10.54 18.14 19.74
N GLN A 322 10.65 19.43 19.49
CA GLN A 322 11.43 20.34 20.33
C GLN A 322 10.53 21.03 21.34
N ASN A 323 10.91 20.96 22.62
CA ASN A 323 10.22 21.59 23.72
C ASN A 323 11.04 22.79 24.21
N ASN A 324 10.59 24.00 23.89
CA ASN A 324 11.32 25.21 24.24
C ASN A 324 11.44 25.41 25.76
N THR A 325 12.48 26.15 26.17
CA THR A 325 12.57 26.71 27.52
C THR A 325 11.82 28.04 27.57
N HIS A 326 11.04 28.29 28.62
CA HIS A 326 10.28 29.54 28.75
C HIS A 326 10.67 30.31 30.00
N ILE A 327 11.04 31.57 29.82
CA ILE A 327 11.36 32.53 30.87
C ILE A 327 10.31 33.65 30.83
N ASN A 328 9.31 33.56 31.69
CA ASN A 328 8.18 34.47 31.74
C ASN A 328 8.29 35.39 32.96
N ALA A 329 8.59 36.67 32.74
CA ALA A 329 8.62 37.68 33.79
C ALA A 329 7.51 38.73 33.56
N ASN A 330 6.57 38.89 34.48
CA ASN A 330 5.46 39.86 34.28
C ASN A 330 5.95 41.31 34.13
N ARG A 331 7.11 41.66 34.70
CA ARG A 331 7.65 43.02 34.70
C ARG A 331 9.05 43.09 34.08
N THR A 332 10.03 42.38 34.61
CA THR A 332 11.41 42.52 34.13
C THR A 332 12.15 41.20 34.11
N ALA A 333 12.74 40.88 32.96
CA ALA A 333 13.73 39.82 32.82
C ALA A 333 15.14 40.45 32.68
N VAL A 334 16.06 40.05 33.54
CA VAL A 334 17.46 40.50 33.53
C VAL A 334 18.37 39.30 33.31
N ILE A 335 19.19 39.35 32.26
CA ILE A 335 20.20 38.35 31.94
C ILE A 335 21.58 39.00 32.01
N VAL A 336 22.46 38.47 32.84
CA VAL A 336 23.85 38.93 32.99
C VAL A 336 24.78 37.74 32.83
N SER A 337 25.66 37.78 31.83
CA SER A 337 26.65 36.73 31.55
C SER A 337 28.05 37.33 31.45
N GLY A 338 29.03 36.70 32.10
CA GLY A 338 30.45 37.07 31.98
C GLY A 338 31.08 36.72 30.62
N GLY A 339 30.48 35.77 29.91
CA GLY A 339 30.80 35.32 28.56
C GLY A 339 29.52 35.26 27.73
N ASP A 340 29.29 34.15 27.03
CA ASP A 340 28.20 34.04 26.07
C ASP A 340 26.82 33.87 26.71
N THR A 341 25.78 34.23 25.96
CA THR A 341 24.39 33.90 26.26
C THR A 341 23.78 33.17 25.08
N ASN A 342 23.24 31.97 25.33
CA ASN A 342 22.63 31.13 24.31
C ASN A 342 21.13 30.98 24.59
N ILE A 343 20.30 31.26 23.61
CA ILE A 343 18.83 31.13 23.64
C ILE A 343 18.44 30.26 22.43
N VAL A 344 18.53 28.94 22.60
CA VAL A 344 18.43 27.96 21.51
C VAL A 344 17.25 27.03 21.73
N GLY A 345 16.14 27.27 21.04
CA GLY A 345 14.84 26.70 21.36
C GLY A 345 14.36 27.19 22.72
N ALA A 346 14.26 28.52 22.86
CA ALA A 346 13.88 29.15 24.12
C ALA A 346 13.27 30.55 23.91
N ASN A 347 12.40 30.94 24.83
CA ASN A 347 11.65 32.18 24.82
C ASN A 347 11.89 32.96 26.13
N VAL A 348 12.18 34.25 25.99
CA VAL A 348 12.32 35.18 27.11
C VAL A 348 11.29 36.29 26.95
N ASP A 349 10.25 36.24 27.78
CA ASP A 349 9.09 37.11 27.70
C ASP A 349 9.01 38.01 28.94
N ALA A 350 9.01 39.32 28.75
CA ALA A 350 8.80 40.28 29.84
C ALA A 350 8.28 41.65 29.40
N ASP A 351 7.70 42.46 30.29
CA ASP A 351 7.40 43.86 29.93
C ASP A 351 8.67 44.65 29.56
N ARG A 352 9.76 44.44 30.32
CA ARG A 352 11.09 44.95 30.00
C ARG A 352 12.14 43.85 30.03
N VAL A 353 12.98 43.78 29.00
CA VAL A 353 14.13 42.86 28.96
C VAL A 353 15.43 43.64 29.02
N VAL A 354 16.33 43.23 29.92
CA VAL A 354 17.68 43.79 30.03
C VAL A 354 18.69 42.65 29.91
N ALA A 355 19.58 42.74 28.93
CA ALA A 355 20.67 41.77 28.75
C ALA A 355 22.03 42.46 28.78
N ARG A 356 22.98 41.88 29.53
CA ARG A 356 24.38 42.28 29.61
C ARG A 356 25.24 41.04 29.36
N VAL A 357 25.80 40.93 28.17
CA VAL A 357 26.49 39.73 27.68
C VAL A 357 27.96 40.06 27.46
N GLY A 358 28.85 39.39 28.19
CA GLY A 358 30.31 39.61 28.12
C GLY A 358 31.00 38.99 26.91
N GLY A 359 30.32 38.06 26.21
CA GLY A 359 30.73 37.44 24.96
C GLY A 359 29.68 37.62 23.87
N ASP A 360 29.31 36.53 23.19
CA ASP A 360 28.34 36.50 22.11
C ASP A 360 26.90 36.23 22.61
N LEU A 361 25.91 36.77 21.92
CA LEU A 361 24.49 36.46 22.11
C LEU A 361 23.99 35.63 20.93
N ASN A 362 23.65 34.38 21.16
CA ASN A 362 23.13 33.47 20.13
C ASN A 362 21.65 33.18 20.38
N ILE A 363 20.78 33.49 19.42
CA ILE A 363 19.36 33.15 19.47
C ILE A 363 19.00 32.33 18.24
N ALA A 364 18.57 31.08 18.44
CA ALA A 364 18.30 30.17 17.35
C ALA A 364 17.04 29.33 17.59
N SER A 365 16.14 29.31 16.62
CA SER A 365 15.00 28.39 16.60
C SER A 365 15.46 26.98 16.21
N VAL A 366 14.75 25.96 16.69
CA VAL A 366 15.05 24.55 16.41
C VAL A 366 13.83 23.91 15.75
N GLN A 367 14.07 23.11 14.70
CA GLN A 367 13.01 22.46 13.96
C GLN A 367 12.59 21.15 14.63
N ASP A 368 11.29 20.91 14.67
CA ASP A 368 10.74 19.56 14.73
C ASP A 368 11.13 18.83 13.44
N THR A 369 11.45 17.55 13.53
CA THR A 369 11.80 16.73 12.37
C THR A 369 11.02 15.44 12.37
N SER A 370 10.58 14.96 11.19
CA SER A 370 10.10 13.59 11.07
C SER A 370 10.47 12.97 9.73
N GLU A 371 10.94 11.74 9.76
CA GLU A 371 11.22 10.91 8.59
C GLU A 371 10.35 9.66 8.63
N SER A 372 9.90 9.21 7.47
CA SER A 372 9.12 7.98 7.38
C SER A 372 9.41 7.27 6.06
N GLU A 373 9.48 5.94 6.11
CA GLU A 373 9.68 5.09 4.96
C GLU A 373 8.78 3.87 5.03
N ALA A 374 8.12 3.55 3.93
CA ALA A 374 7.31 2.34 3.84
C ALA A 374 7.57 1.59 2.53
N HIS A 375 7.64 0.27 2.61
CA HIS A 375 7.88 -0.62 1.49
C HIS A 375 6.86 -1.76 1.52
N GLN A 376 6.31 -2.09 0.36
CA GLN A 376 5.41 -3.23 0.22
C GLN A 376 5.79 -4.03 -1.02
N ARG A 377 5.83 -5.36 -0.92
CA ARG A 377 5.94 -6.25 -2.08
C ARG A 377 5.03 -7.44 -1.89
N SER A 378 4.30 -7.80 -2.93
CA SER A 378 3.52 -9.03 -2.93
C SER A 378 3.67 -9.75 -4.26
N ILE A 379 3.64 -11.07 -4.20
CA ILE A 379 3.58 -11.95 -5.34
C ILE A 379 2.61 -13.09 -5.03
N GLY A 380 1.77 -13.42 -5.98
CA GLY A 380 0.78 -14.47 -5.84
C GLY A 380 0.49 -15.10 -7.18
N GLY A 381 -0.06 -16.30 -7.14
CA GLY A 381 -0.53 -16.98 -8.32
C GLY A 381 -1.23 -18.28 -7.96
N GLY A 382 -1.99 -18.80 -8.91
CA GLY A 382 -2.66 -20.07 -8.74
C GLY A 382 -3.13 -20.64 -10.05
N MET A 383 -3.21 -21.96 -10.12
CA MET A 383 -3.70 -22.72 -11.25
C MET A 383 -4.89 -23.57 -10.83
N ASN A 384 -5.81 -23.84 -11.76
CA ASN A 384 -6.93 -24.74 -11.58
C ASN A 384 -7.19 -25.46 -12.89
N VAL A 385 -6.98 -26.77 -12.94
CA VAL A 385 -7.13 -27.62 -14.13
C VAL A 385 -8.28 -28.58 -13.90
N SER A 386 -9.31 -28.54 -14.72
CA SER A 386 -10.49 -29.41 -14.61
C SER A 386 -10.87 -30.02 -15.95
N MET A 387 -11.75 -31.03 -15.93
CA MET A 387 -12.31 -31.65 -17.14
C MET A 387 -13.13 -30.66 -17.97
N GLY A 388 -13.64 -29.58 -17.35
CA GLY A 388 -14.26 -28.46 -18.03
C GLY A 388 -13.24 -27.54 -18.70
N GLY A 389 -12.04 -27.41 -18.14
CA GLY A 389 -11.02 -26.48 -18.63
C GLY A 389 -9.94 -26.15 -17.60
N ALA A 390 -8.93 -25.37 -17.99
CA ALA A 390 -7.84 -24.91 -17.14
C ALA A 390 -7.84 -23.39 -16.97
N SER A 391 -7.54 -22.90 -15.77
CA SER A 391 -7.32 -21.49 -15.47
C SER A 391 -6.04 -21.30 -14.68
N GLY A 392 -5.44 -20.13 -14.81
CA GLY A 392 -4.27 -19.72 -14.03
C GLY A 392 -4.34 -18.24 -13.72
N SER A 393 -3.65 -17.82 -12.67
CA SER A 393 -3.57 -16.44 -12.20
C SER A 393 -2.16 -16.17 -11.69
N PHE A 394 -1.74 -14.92 -11.84
CA PHE A 394 -0.50 -14.36 -11.37
C PHE A 394 -0.78 -12.91 -10.95
N ASN A 395 -0.21 -12.49 -9.83
CA ASN A 395 -0.25 -11.11 -9.38
C ASN A 395 1.11 -10.76 -8.76
N ALA A 396 1.63 -9.58 -9.08
CA ALA A 396 2.80 -9.01 -8.43
C ALA A 396 2.53 -7.53 -8.16
N SER A 397 2.87 -7.06 -6.96
CA SER A 397 2.78 -5.65 -6.61
C SER A 397 4.03 -5.19 -5.87
N ARG A 398 4.35 -3.91 -6.03
CA ARG A 398 5.41 -3.22 -5.30
C ARG A 398 4.96 -1.80 -4.98
N GLY A 399 5.15 -1.38 -3.73
CA GLY A 399 4.95 -0.01 -3.27
C GLY A 399 6.17 0.48 -2.50
N ASN A 400 6.53 1.75 -2.69
CA ASN A 400 7.50 2.43 -1.83
C ASN A 400 6.95 3.83 -1.54
N ALA A 401 7.16 4.31 -0.31
CA ALA A 401 6.80 5.65 0.08
C ALA A 401 7.83 6.22 1.06
N SER A 402 8.02 7.52 1.00
CA SER A 402 8.91 8.28 1.87
C SER A 402 8.25 9.59 2.28
N GLY A 403 8.53 10.05 3.49
CA GLY A 403 8.13 11.35 4.01
C GLY A 403 9.30 11.97 4.77
N SER A 404 9.53 13.27 4.57
CA SER A 404 10.51 14.06 5.31
C SER A 404 9.89 15.41 5.66
N TYR A 405 10.00 15.80 6.92
CA TYR A 405 9.52 17.07 7.44
C TYR A 405 10.59 17.68 8.34
N ALA A 406 10.81 18.98 8.18
CA ALA A 406 11.49 19.81 9.15
C ALA A 406 10.77 21.16 9.27
N GLY A 407 10.34 21.52 10.47
CA GLY A 407 9.57 22.75 10.67
C GLY A 407 9.77 23.34 12.06
N VAL A 408 9.98 24.65 12.15
CA VAL A 408 10.01 25.35 13.45
C VAL A 408 8.58 25.43 14.00
N ALA A 409 8.29 24.62 15.02
CA ALA A 409 7.00 24.67 15.71
C ALA A 409 6.89 25.94 16.56
N GLU A 410 7.96 26.29 17.27
CA GLU A 410 8.04 27.49 18.10
C GLU A 410 9.36 28.24 17.87
N GLN A 411 9.25 29.53 17.59
CA GLN A 411 10.42 30.38 17.38
C GLN A 411 11.08 30.76 18.70
N SER A 412 12.41 30.73 18.72
CA SER A 412 13.21 31.29 19.81
C SER A 412 13.27 32.81 19.72
N GLY A 413 13.23 33.47 20.86
CA GLY A 413 13.34 34.92 20.86
C GLY A 413 13.31 35.58 22.23
N ILE A 414 13.60 36.87 22.20
CA ILE A 414 13.37 37.80 23.29
C ILE A 414 12.14 38.62 22.92
N GLN A 415 11.10 38.59 23.75
CA GLN A 415 9.89 39.39 23.61
C GLN A 415 9.78 40.37 24.77
N ALA A 416 9.91 41.66 24.47
CA ALA A 416 9.61 42.73 25.41
C ALA A 416 8.17 43.27 25.22
N GLY A 417 7.58 43.79 26.29
CA GLY A 417 6.34 44.56 26.26
C GLY A 417 6.59 46.04 26.02
N ASP A 418 5.83 46.89 26.70
CA ASP A 418 5.88 48.35 26.57
C ASP A 418 7.08 48.98 27.28
N GLY A 419 7.73 48.21 28.16
CA GLY A 419 8.98 48.57 28.83
C GLY A 419 10.22 48.57 27.91
N GLY A 420 10.13 47.94 26.74
CA GLY A 420 11.19 47.86 25.72
C GLY A 420 12.32 46.89 26.07
N PHE A 421 13.27 46.73 25.15
CA PHE A 421 14.50 45.97 25.40
C PHE A 421 15.75 46.85 25.46
N ASP A 422 16.68 46.47 26.33
CA ASP A 422 18.03 47.04 26.46
C ASP A 422 19.04 45.88 26.48
N VAL A 423 19.59 45.58 25.30
CA VAL A 423 20.48 44.45 25.07
C VAL A 423 21.88 45.00 24.76
N ASN A 424 22.87 44.66 25.59
CA ASN A 424 24.26 45.03 25.39
C ASN A 424 25.14 43.77 25.36
N VAL A 425 25.80 43.56 24.24
CA VAL A 425 26.60 42.37 23.91
C VAL A 425 28.01 42.84 23.57
N ALA A 426 29.03 42.30 24.24
CA ALA A 426 30.41 42.66 23.96
C ALA A 426 30.90 42.11 22.61
N GLY A 427 30.42 40.92 22.24
CA GLY A 427 30.71 40.24 20.98
C GLY A 427 29.59 40.37 19.95
N ASN A 428 29.42 39.31 19.16
CA ASN A 428 28.45 39.19 18.08
C ASN A 428 27.05 38.85 18.60
N THR A 429 26.01 39.39 17.96
CA THR A 429 24.63 38.91 18.10
C THR A 429 24.26 38.07 16.89
N ASP A 430 24.11 36.75 17.07
CA ASP A 430 23.69 35.81 16.02
C ASP A 430 22.23 35.42 16.15
N LEU A 431 21.46 35.58 15.07
CA LEU A 431 20.02 35.29 15.03
C LEU A 431 19.70 34.29 13.91
N LYS A 432 19.09 33.15 14.25
CA LYS A 432 18.73 32.10 13.28
C LYS A 432 17.27 31.69 13.39
N GLY A 433 16.47 32.09 12.40
CA GLY A 433 15.00 31.98 12.43
C GLY A 433 14.39 32.51 13.72
N ALA A 434 14.96 33.58 14.28
CA ALA A 434 14.76 34.01 15.66
C ALA A 434 14.48 35.51 15.76
N TYR A 435 14.03 35.99 16.91
CA TYR A 435 13.66 37.39 17.06
C TYR A 435 14.10 38.08 18.36
N ILE A 436 14.28 39.40 18.28
CA ILE A 436 14.32 40.31 19.44
C ILE A 436 13.23 41.36 19.22
N ALA A 437 12.08 41.16 19.85
CA ALA A 437 10.88 41.92 19.59
C ALA A 437 10.42 42.77 20.79
N SER A 438 9.64 43.81 20.52
CA SER A 438 8.99 44.63 21.53
C SER A 438 7.70 45.27 21.04
N THR A 439 6.73 45.47 21.94
CA THR A 439 5.54 46.32 21.68
C THR A 439 5.77 47.80 22.02
N ALA A 440 6.92 48.15 22.62
CA ALA A 440 7.24 49.51 23.01
C ALA A 440 7.51 50.43 21.82
N ASP A 441 7.39 51.73 22.09
CA ASP A 441 7.89 52.77 21.19
C ASP A 441 9.38 52.53 20.85
N PRO A 442 9.81 52.67 19.57
CA PRO A 442 11.18 52.39 19.14
C PRO A 442 12.28 53.08 19.97
N SER A 443 12.00 54.22 20.60
CA SER A 443 12.95 54.92 21.48
C SER A 443 13.34 54.14 22.73
N ARG A 444 12.57 53.11 23.12
CA ARG A 444 12.83 52.24 24.27
C ARG A 444 13.52 50.92 23.89
N ASN A 445 13.82 50.73 22.60
CA ASN A 445 14.43 49.53 22.06
C ASN A 445 15.89 49.83 21.68
N GLN A 446 16.83 49.26 22.43
CA GLN A 446 18.26 49.46 22.23
C GLN A 446 19.00 48.13 22.17
N LEU A 447 19.71 47.90 21.07
CA LEU A 447 20.66 46.80 20.88
C LEU A 447 22.05 47.40 20.65
N THR A 448 23.00 47.12 21.54
CA THR A 448 24.42 47.47 21.38
C THR A 448 25.23 46.18 21.27
N THR A 449 26.01 46.01 20.21
CA THR A 449 26.76 44.77 19.93
C THR A 449 27.98 45.05 19.06
N ALA A 450 29.00 44.19 19.03
CA ALA A 450 30.14 44.36 18.12
C ALA A 450 29.69 44.23 16.66
N THR A 451 29.05 43.11 16.35
CA THR A 451 28.53 42.76 15.02
C THR A 451 27.17 42.06 15.16
N VAL A 452 26.41 42.01 14.08
CA VAL A 452 25.16 41.24 13.98
C VAL A 452 25.23 40.27 12.81
N THR A 453 24.91 39.01 13.06
CA THR A 453 24.69 38.00 12.03
C THR A 453 23.26 37.48 12.08
N PHE A 454 22.65 37.25 10.92
CA PHE A 454 21.29 36.75 10.83
C PHE A 454 21.08 35.81 9.63
N SER A 455 20.21 34.83 9.83
CA SER A 455 19.75 33.90 8.80
C SER A 455 18.33 33.39 9.10
N ASP A 456 17.57 33.08 8.05
CA ASP A 456 16.26 32.45 8.18
C ASP A 456 16.42 30.90 8.25
N ILE A 457 15.39 30.21 8.73
CA ILE A 457 15.31 28.74 8.67
C ILE A 457 14.28 28.35 7.62
N GLU A 458 14.69 27.55 6.64
CA GLU A 458 13.79 26.95 5.65
C GLU A 458 13.12 25.72 6.26
N ASN A 459 11.79 25.76 6.32
CA ASN A 459 10.92 24.66 6.70
C ASN A 459 10.52 23.87 5.45
N HIS A 460 10.47 22.55 5.53
CA HIS A 460 10.06 21.69 4.43
C HIS A 460 9.14 20.56 4.87
N SER A 461 8.28 20.15 3.94
CA SER A 461 7.47 18.94 4.03
C SER A 461 7.42 18.30 2.66
N ASP A 462 8.08 17.16 2.51
CA ASP A 462 8.20 16.42 1.26
C ASP A 462 7.67 15.01 1.47
N TYR A 463 6.74 14.56 0.65
CA TYR A 463 6.33 13.16 0.63
C TYR A 463 6.19 12.63 -0.78
N SER A 464 6.43 11.33 -0.93
CA SER A 464 6.22 10.59 -2.17
C SER A 464 5.72 9.19 -1.86
N ALA A 465 4.73 8.72 -2.62
CA ALA A 465 4.24 7.36 -2.54
C ALA A 465 3.92 6.83 -3.93
N ASN A 466 4.57 5.73 -4.28
CA ASN A 466 4.41 5.07 -5.57
C ASN A 466 4.04 3.62 -5.38
N SER A 467 3.01 3.16 -6.07
CA SER A 467 2.66 1.75 -6.13
C SER A 467 2.38 1.30 -7.57
N VAL A 468 2.90 0.12 -7.90
CA VAL A 468 2.78 -0.50 -9.21
C VAL A 468 2.39 -1.96 -9.02
N GLY A 469 1.52 -2.46 -9.89
CA GLY A 469 1.08 -3.83 -9.84
C GLY A 469 0.81 -4.38 -11.23
N VAL A 470 1.05 -5.67 -11.39
CA VAL A 470 0.71 -6.45 -12.58
C VAL A 470 -0.06 -7.68 -12.14
N GLY A 471 -1.27 -7.81 -12.64
CA GLY A 471 -2.06 -9.03 -12.55
C GLY A 471 -2.07 -9.74 -13.89
N GLY A 472 -2.46 -10.99 -13.93
CA GLY A 472 -2.65 -11.71 -15.17
C GLY A 472 -3.22 -13.08 -14.90
N GLY A 473 -3.86 -13.67 -15.90
CA GLY A 473 -4.39 -15.01 -15.75
C GLY A 473 -4.78 -15.61 -17.08
N PHE A 474 -4.76 -16.92 -17.17
CA PHE A 474 -5.27 -17.64 -18.34
C PHE A 474 -6.53 -18.41 -18.00
N THR A 475 -7.37 -18.67 -19.00
CA THR A 475 -8.52 -19.57 -18.89
C THR A 475 -8.69 -20.26 -20.24
N VAL A 476 -8.92 -21.56 -20.24
CA VAL A 476 -9.08 -22.42 -21.41
C VAL A 476 -10.22 -23.38 -21.10
N GLY A 477 -11.31 -23.35 -21.88
CA GLY A 477 -12.49 -24.18 -21.62
C GLY A 477 -13.42 -23.66 -20.51
N ASP A 478 -14.37 -24.49 -20.08
CA ASP A 478 -15.28 -24.33 -18.94
C ASP A 478 -14.58 -24.57 -17.57
N GLY A 479 -13.39 -23.96 -17.42
CA GLY A 479 -12.47 -24.24 -16.32
C GLY A 479 -12.89 -23.62 -14.98
N GLY A 480 -14.04 -23.99 -14.41
CA GLY A 480 -14.41 -23.81 -12.99
C GLY A 480 -14.46 -22.37 -12.42
N ALA A 481 -14.11 -21.36 -13.22
CA ALA A 481 -14.31 -19.93 -13.00
C ALA A 481 -15.03 -19.33 -14.22
N ASN A 482 -15.90 -20.13 -14.85
CA ASN A 482 -16.82 -19.64 -15.88
C ASN A 482 -17.91 -18.83 -15.18
N GLU A 483 -17.59 -17.59 -14.83
CA GLU A 483 -18.58 -16.57 -15.08
C GLU A 483 -18.80 -16.56 -16.58
N ARG A 484 -19.90 -17.18 -17.02
CA ARG A 484 -20.43 -16.93 -18.35
C ARG A 484 -20.60 -15.40 -18.41
N THR A 485 -19.77 -14.73 -19.19
CA THR A 485 -19.93 -13.29 -19.46
C THR A 485 -21.33 -13.14 -20.05
N THR A 486 -22.25 -12.56 -19.30
CA THR A 486 -23.68 -12.71 -19.57
C THR A 486 -24.05 -12.08 -20.91
N GLY A 487 -24.48 -12.92 -21.85
CA GLY A 487 -24.96 -12.56 -23.18
C GLY A 487 -24.69 -13.69 -24.16
N ASN A 488 -25.59 -13.93 -25.13
CA ASN A 488 -25.42 -14.97 -26.16
C ASN A 488 -24.28 -14.68 -27.16
N THR A 489 -23.46 -13.65 -26.91
CA THR A 489 -22.53 -13.08 -27.90
C THR A 489 -21.18 -12.69 -27.31
N SER A 490 -20.97 -12.82 -26.00
CA SER A 490 -19.67 -12.56 -25.37
C SER A 490 -18.77 -13.79 -25.48
N GLY A 491 -17.54 -13.61 -25.97
CA GLY A 491 -16.58 -14.70 -26.22
C GLY A 491 -16.10 -15.42 -24.96
N LYS A 492 -15.53 -16.62 -25.12
CA LYS A 492 -14.81 -17.33 -24.04
C LYS A 492 -13.46 -16.63 -23.77
N ASN A 493 -13.18 -16.40 -22.49
CA ASN A 493 -11.97 -15.78 -21.96
C ASN A 493 -10.70 -16.52 -22.42
N THR A 494 -9.78 -15.82 -23.10
CA THR A 494 -8.53 -16.38 -23.66
C THR A 494 -7.30 -16.16 -22.78
N GLY A 495 -7.47 -15.58 -21.59
CA GLY A 495 -6.34 -15.18 -20.76
C GLY A 495 -5.61 -13.91 -21.23
N GLY A 496 -4.84 -13.30 -20.33
CA GLY A 496 -4.04 -12.10 -20.59
C GLY A 496 -3.39 -11.51 -19.34
N ILE A 497 -2.41 -10.63 -19.54
CA ILE A 497 -1.80 -9.82 -18.48
C ILE A 497 -2.73 -8.61 -18.24
N SER A 498 -3.29 -8.49 -17.05
CA SER A 498 -4.06 -7.34 -16.58
C SER A 498 -3.12 -6.33 -15.93
N PRO A 499 -2.73 -5.23 -16.60
CA PRO A 499 -2.00 -4.15 -15.92
C PRO A 499 -2.88 -3.63 -14.77
N MET A 500 -2.30 -3.28 -13.61
CA MET A 500 -3.01 -2.52 -12.58
C MET A 500 -2.69 -1.03 -12.77
N LEU A 501 -3.58 -0.13 -12.33
CA LEU A 501 -3.33 1.31 -12.41
C LEU A 501 -2.18 1.69 -11.47
N PRO A 502 -1.01 2.16 -11.97
CA PRO A 502 0.02 2.66 -11.08
C PRO A 502 -0.52 3.88 -10.33
N GLN A 503 -0.26 3.96 -9.03
CA GLN A 503 -0.56 5.15 -8.24
C GLN A 503 0.72 5.91 -7.94
N SER A 504 0.63 7.23 -7.99
CA SER A 504 1.69 8.14 -7.62
C SER A 504 1.06 9.33 -6.94
N GLU A 505 1.53 9.63 -5.73
CA GLU A 505 1.16 10.84 -5.01
C GLU A 505 2.42 11.45 -4.43
N ASN A 506 2.53 12.76 -4.56
CA ASN A 506 3.63 13.53 -4.01
C ASN A 506 3.13 14.90 -3.56
N GLY A 507 3.81 15.48 -2.59
CA GLY A 507 3.58 16.85 -2.15
C GLY A 507 4.89 17.46 -1.67
N ASN A 508 5.05 18.74 -1.95
CA ASN A 508 6.17 19.54 -1.49
C ASN A 508 5.67 20.88 -0.97
N GLU A 509 6.02 21.19 0.26
CA GLU A 509 5.78 22.50 0.87
C GLU A 509 7.11 23.06 1.37
N ARG A 510 7.27 24.37 1.21
CA ARG A 510 8.40 25.15 1.73
C ARG A 510 7.85 26.39 2.39
N ALA A 511 8.40 26.76 3.53
CA ALA A 511 8.08 28.00 4.22
C ALA A 511 9.33 28.49 4.96
N ASN A 512 9.38 29.77 5.34
CA ASN A 512 10.54 30.30 6.06
C ASN A 512 10.15 30.79 7.46
N THR A 513 10.96 30.38 8.42
CA THR A 513 11.02 30.99 9.75
C THR A 513 12.00 32.14 9.66
N ARG A 514 11.48 33.37 9.60
CA ARG A 514 12.29 34.57 9.37
C ARG A 514 12.91 35.10 10.65
N THR A 515 14.04 35.77 10.49
CA THR A 515 14.72 36.47 11.57
C THR A 515 14.38 37.95 11.59
N GLY A 516 14.15 38.52 12.77
CA GLY A 516 13.83 39.94 12.90
C GLY A 516 14.18 40.58 14.25
N VAL A 517 14.38 41.89 14.23
CA VAL A 517 14.54 42.70 15.45
C VAL A 517 13.56 43.86 15.35
N SER A 518 12.76 44.15 16.37
CA SER A 518 11.80 45.28 16.30
C SER A 518 12.49 46.62 16.12
N GLU A 519 11.75 47.60 15.59
CA GLU A 519 12.22 48.97 15.43
C GLU A 519 12.84 49.55 16.71
N GLY A 520 13.93 50.31 16.54
CA GLY A 520 14.78 50.78 17.62
C GLY A 520 16.21 51.08 17.16
N THR A 521 17.08 51.41 18.09
CA THR A 521 18.48 51.76 17.84
C THR A 521 19.36 50.50 17.91
N ILE A 522 20.05 50.19 16.80
CA ILE A 522 21.12 49.19 16.76
C ILE A 522 22.45 49.95 16.68
N THR A 523 23.30 49.80 17.70
CA THR A 523 24.63 50.41 17.77
C THR A 523 25.70 49.34 17.62
N LEU A 524 26.51 49.44 16.56
CA LEU A 524 27.65 48.55 16.33
C LEU A 524 28.90 49.14 16.98
N THR A 525 29.60 48.36 17.80
CA THR A 525 30.88 48.77 18.41
C THR A 525 32.09 48.37 17.57
N ASP A 526 31.91 47.48 16.59
CA ASP A 526 32.93 47.04 15.63
C ASP A 526 32.42 47.05 14.18
N GLU A 527 32.06 48.24 13.70
CA GLU A 527 31.59 48.45 12.33
C GLU A 527 32.57 47.94 11.25
N ALA A 528 33.88 47.92 11.57
CA ALA A 528 34.91 47.49 10.62
C ALA A 528 34.82 45.99 10.28
N ASN A 529 34.29 45.18 11.19
CA ASN A 529 34.13 43.74 11.01
C ASN A 529 32.67 43.32 10.72
N GLN A 530 31.73 44.27 10.61
CA GLN A 530 30.36 43.98 10.20
C GLN A 530 30.30 43.60 8.71
N THR A 531 30.00 42.34 8.42
CA THR A 531 29.98 41.81 7.04
C THR A 531 28.59 41.81 6.39
N GLN A 532 27.53 41.62 7.17
CA GLN A 532 26.15 41.63 6.67
C GLN A 532 25.52 43.03 6.73
N ASN A 533 24.73 43.39 5.71
CA ASN A 533 24.03 44.67 5.68
C ASN A 533 22.79 44.63 6.58
N LEU A 534 22.77 45.48 7.63
CA LEU A 534 21.62 45.58 8.55
C LEU A 534 20.32 46.03 7.88
N ALA A 535 20.36 46.63 6.69
CA ALA A 535 19.16 46.94 5.92
C ALA A 535 18.37 45.69 5.48
N ASN A 536 19.02 44.51 5.45
CA ASN A 536 18.38 43.24 5.14
C ASN A 536 17.82 42.53 6.38
N LEU A 537 18.09 43.04 7.59
CA LEU A 537 17.51 42.51 8.82
C LEU A 537 16.05 42.93 8.90
N ASN A 538 15.14 41.98 9.09
CA ASN A 538 13.73 42.29 9.19
C ASN A 538 13.47 43.17 10.43
N ARG A 539 12.75 44.28 10.24
CA ARG A 539 12.36 45.22 11.30
C ARG A 539 10.91 45.07 11.73
N ASP A 540 10.12 44.35 10.93
CA ASP A 540 8.77 43.93 11.28
C ASP A 540 8.84 42.53 11.91
N THR A 541 8.54 42.45 13.20
CA THR A 541 8.59 41.20 13.96
C THR A 541 7.22 40.53 14.08
N ALA A 542 6.20 41.01 13.37
CA ALA A 542 4.93 40.30 13.25
C ALA A 542 5.07 39.09 12.31
N ASP A 543 4.41 37.98 12.66
CA ASP A 543 4.23 36.80 11.80
C ASP A 543 5.52 36.27 11.13
N LEU A 544 6.62 36.19 11.90
CA LEU A 544 7.91 35.71 11.39
C LEU A 544 7.95 34.20 11.12
N ASN A 545 7.03 33.40 11.70
CA ASN A 545 7.03 31.94 11.60
C ASN A 545 6.04 31.42 10.55
N GLU A 546 6.46 31.28 9.30
CA GLU A 546 5.66 30.57 8.31
C GLU A 546 5.84 29.05 8.45
N THR A 547 4.74 28.31 8.65
CA THR A 547 4.75 26.85 8.89
C THR A 547 4.35 26.06 7.65
N VAL A 548 4.85 24.83 7.53
CA VAL A 548 4.42 23.83 6.54
C VAL A 548 3.54 22.76 7.18
N THR A 549 2.68 22.11 6.40
CA THR A 549 1.84 21.01 6.89
C THR A 549 2.69 19.75 7.10
N ARG A 550 2.53 19.04 8.22
CA ARG A 550 3.22 17.75 8.45
C ARG A 550 2.87 16.72 7.38
N THR A 551 3.80 15.83 7.06
CA THR A 551 3.59 14.78 6.05
C THR A 551 2.47 13.82 6.44
N PRO A 552 1.73 13.26 5.48
CA PRO A 552 0.75 12.21 5.75
C PRO A 552 1.44 10.92 6.21
N ASP A 553 0.68 10.04 6.89
CA ASP A 553 1.15 8.70 7.22
C ASP A 553 1.39 7.88 5.94
N VAL A 554 2.68 7.64 5.63
CA VAL A 554 3.10 7.03 4.36
C VAL A 554 2.69 5.57 4.23
N GLN A 555 2.53 4.86 5.36
CA GLN A 555 2.06 3.47 5.37
C GLN A 555 0.56 3.41 5.05
N THR A 556 -0.22 4.32 5.62
CA THR A 556 -1.64 4.50 5.32
C THR A 556 -1.83 4.89 3.86
N LEU A 557 -1.01 5.80 3.34
CA LEU A 557 -1.02 6.22 1.93
C LEU A 557 -0.77 5.04 0.98
N LEU A 558 0.25 4.20 1.23
CA LEU A 558 0.49 2.99 0.42
C LEU A 558 -0.65 1.98 0.51
N ASN A 559 -1.21 1.80 1.71
CA ASN A 559 -2.35 0.92 1.91
C ASN A 559 -3.60 1.41 1.16
N ASP A 560 -3.85 2.71 1.14
CA ASP A 560 -4.93 3.32 0.36
C ASP A 560 -4.72 3.16 -1.13
N GLN A 561 -3.51 3.41 -1.63
CA GLN A 561 -3.18 3.18 -3.04
C GLN A 561 -3.40 1.71 -3.43
N SER A 562 -2.96 0.75 -2.61
CA SER A 562 -3.19 -0.69 -2.83
C SER A 562 -4.69 -1.03 -2.86
N ARG A 563 -5.48 -0.49 -1.92
CA ARG A 563 -6.94 -0.65 -1.88
C ARG A 563 -7.61 -0.08 -3.13
N LEU A 564 -7.16 1.09 -3.58
CA LEU A 564 -7.70 1.78 -4.75
C LEU A 564 -7.36 1.05 -6.05
N MET A 565 -6.15 0.50 -6.19
CA MET A 565 -5.79 -0.34 -7.34
C MET A 565 -6.70 -1.58 -7.46
N GLN A 566 -7.03 -2.23 -6.33
CA GLN A 566 -7.95 -3.37 -6.29
C GLN A 566 -9.39 -2.95 -6.64
N ALA A 567 -9.87 -1.86 -6.04
CA ALA A 567 -11.21 -1.32 -6.29
C ALA A 567 -11.38 -0.87 -7.76
N ALA A 568 -10.38 -0.20 -8.32
CA ALA A 568 -10.38 0.22 -9.72
C ALA A 568 -10.34 -0.96 -10.68
N THR A 569 -9.60 -2.04 -10.35
CA THR A 569 -9.62 -3.31 -11.11
C THR A 569 -11.04 -3.88 -11.20
N ALA A 570 -11.73 -4.00 -10.05
CA ALA A 570 -13.10 -4.51 -10.00
C ALA A 570 -14.11 -3.60 -10.72
N ALA A 571 -13.99 -2.27 -10.54
CA ALA A 571 -14.87 -1.30 -11.21
C ALA A 571 -14.63 -1.26 -12.73
N GLY A 572 -13.38 -1.32 -13.18
CA GLY A 572 -13.01 -1.37 -14.61
C GLY A 572 -13.60 -2.59 -15.31
N GLU A 573 -13.60 -3.73 -14.64
CA GLU A 573 -14.29 -4.93 -15.08
C GLU A 573 -15.81 -4.73 -15.17
N ALA A 574 -16.44 -4.22 -14.12
CA ALA A 574 -17.89 -4.01 -14.07
C ALA A 574 -18.36 -3.00 -15.15
N VAL A 575 -17.71 -1.84 -15.26
CA VAL A 575 -18.02 -0.81 -16.26
C VAL A 575 -17.90 -1.37 -17.67
N ALA A 576 -16.82 -2.10 -17.98
CA ALA A 576 -16.64 -2.68 -19.30
C ALA A 576 -17.77 -3.67 -19.63
N ARG A 577 -18.12 -4.55 -18.69
CA ARG A 577 -19.21 -5.53 -18.85
C ARG A 577 -20.57 -4.86 -19.05
N ASP A 578 -20.89 -3.85 -18.26
CA ASP A 578 -22.18 -3.14 -18.33
C ASP A 578 -22.37 -2.43 -19.67
N ILE A 579 -21.30 -1.77 -20.17
CA ILE A 579 -21.32 -1.11 -21.48
C ILE A 579 -21.56 -2.13 -22.59
N GLY A 580 -20.91 -3.29 -22.53
CA GLY A 580 -21.12 -4.37 -23.49
C GLY A 580 -22.55 -4.88 -23.51
N ALA A 581 -23.10 -5.20 -22.34
CA ALA A 581 -24.48 -5.68 -22.20
C ALA A 581 -25.50 -4.65 -22.71
N TYR A 582 -25.29 -3.37 -22.41
CA TYR A 582 -26.14 -2.28 -22.88
C TYR A 582 -26.06 -2.12 -24.41
N ALA A 583 -24.85 -2.09 -24.96
CA ALA A 583 -24.63 -1.95 -26.40
C ALA A 583 -25.20 -3.12 -27.19
N ASP A 584 -25.03 -4.36 -26.70
CA ASP A 584 -25.62 -5.56 -27.31
C ASP A 584 -27.14 -5.53 -27.28
N SER A 585 -27.74 -5.07 -26.18
CA SER A 585 -29.19 -4.88 -26.08
C SER A 585 -29.70 -3.91 -27.13
N LYS A 586 -29.04 -2.75 -27.29
CA LYS A 586 -29.39 -1.74 -28.29
C LYS A 586 -29.19 -2.20 -29.73
N ALA A 587 -28.09 -2.91 -30.01
CA ALA A 587 -27.85 -3.50 -31.31
C ALA A 587 -28.93 -4.54 -31.68
N ASN A 588 -29.35 -5.36 -30.71
CA ASN A 588 -30.40 -6.36 -30.92
C ASN A 588 -31.79 -5.75 -31.06
N GLU A 589 -32.10 -4.70 -30.30
CA GLU A 589 -33.34 -3.91 -30.44
C GLU A 589 -33.43 -3.30 -31.84
N ALA A 590 -32.36 -2.65 -32.31
CA ALA A 590 -32.28 -2.07 -33.64
C ALA A 590 -32.41 -3.14 -34.75
N ARG A 591 -31.77 -4.31 -34.62
CA ARG A 591 -31.97 -5.44 -35.55
C ARG A 591 -33.42 -5.95 -35.58
N LYS A 592 -34.09 -6.02 -34.42
CA LYS A 592 -35.51 -6.42 -34.33
C LYS A 592 -36.42 -5.39 -34.99
N LEU A 593 -36.14 -4.09 -34.84
CA LEU A 593 -36.88 -3.02 -35.50
C LEU A 593 -36.67 -3.04 -37.02
N ALA A 594 -35.44 -3.25 -37.48
CA ALA A 594 -35.11 -3.42 -38.89
C ALA A 594 -35.82 -4.62 -39.55
N ALA A 595 -36.06 -5.69 -38.78
CA ALA A 595 -36.80 -6.87 -39.24
C ALA A 595 -38.33 -6.67 -39.28
N LYS A 596 -38.86 -5.64 -38.61
CA LYS A 596 -40.30 -5.36 -38.48
C LYS A 596 -40.80 -4.23 -39.37
N THR A 597 -39.91 -3.56 -40.11
CA THR A 597 -40.26 -2.45 -41.00
C THR A 597 -40.01 -2.81 -42.47
N ASP A 598 -40.97 -2.47 -43.32
CA ASP A 598 -40.88 -2.60 -44.77
C ASP A 598 -40.47 -1.28 -45.46
N ASP A 599 -40.34 -0.19 -44.68
CA ASP A 599 -39.82 1.09 -45.17
C ASP A 599 -38.28 0.98 -45.39
N PRO A 600 -37.80 1.12 -46.64
CA PRO A 600 -36.38 1.01 -46.97
C PRO A 600 -35.49 2.01 -46.23
N ALA A 601 -35.96 3.23 -45.98
CA ALA A 601 -35.19 4.28 -45.33
C ALA A 601 -35.05 4.00 -43.83
N LEU A 602 -36.14 3.60 -43.19
CA LEU A 602 -36.17 3.27 -41.76
C LEU A 602 -35.39 1.98 -41.46
N LYS A 603 -35.45 1.00 -42.37
CA LYS A 603 -34.67 -0.23 -42.29
C LYS A 603 -33.16 0.03 -42.37
N ALA A 604 -32.73 0.89 -43.30
CA ALA A 604 -31.34 1.29 -43.43
C ALA A 604 -30.83 2.02 -42.17
N GLN A 605 -31.66 2.89 -41.59
CA GLN A 605 -31.35 3.59 -40.34
C GLN A 605 -31.16 2.63 -39.17
N TYR A 606 -32.09 1.69 -38.95
CA TYR A 606 -31.97 0.71 -37.86
C TYR A 606 -30.78 -0.26 -38.03
N LEU A 607 -30.41 -0.61 -39.27
CA LEU A 607 -29.20 -1.39 -39.53
C LEU A 607 -27.92 -0.58 -39.24
N GLN A 608 -27.93 0.72 -39.54
CA GLN A 608 -26.82 1.63 -39.19
C GLN A 608 -26.72 1.83 -37.68
N ASP A 609 -27.83 2.01 -36.97
CA ASP A 609 -27.85 2.07 -35.50
C ASP A 609 -27.34 0.76 -34.89
N ALA A 610 -27.79 -0.38 -35.41
CA ALA A 610 -27.27 -1.67 -34.99
C ALA A 610 -25.76 -1.78 -35.21
N LYS A 611 -25.21 -1.21 -36.30
CA LYS A 611 -23.77 -1.14 -36.58
C LYS A 611 -23.04 -0.20 -35.61
N ASN A 612 -23.60 0.96 -35.29
CA ASN A 612 -23.02 1.93 -34.36
C ASN A 612 -22.97 1.40 -32.90
N TRP A 613 -23.92 0.53 -32.52
CA TRP A 613 -23.94 -0.17 -31.22
C TRP A 613 -23.17 -1.50 -31.20
N SER A 614 -22.83 -2.05 -32.37
CA SER A 614 -22.02 -3.27 -32.46
C SER A 614 -20.56 -3.00 -32.13
N GLU A 615 -19.77 -4.08 -31.95
CA GLU A 615 -18.32 -4.00 -31.80
C GLU A 615 -17.67 -3.20 -32.95
N GLY A 616 -16.74 -2.29 -32.64
CA GLY A 616 -16.19 -1.34 -33.63
C GLY A 616 -17.06 -0.11 -33.93
N GLY A 617 -18.29 -0.07 -33.44
CA GLY A 617 -19.24 1.02 -33.69
C GLY A 617 -19.00 2.26 -32.83
N ASP A 618 -19.33 3.43 -33.38
CA ASP A 618 -19.04 4.72 -32.74
C ASP A 618 -19.74 4.91 -31.38
N TYR A 619 -20.94 4.36 -31.18
CA TYR A 619 -21.68 4.52 -29.92
C TYR A 619 -21.12 3.64 -28.81
N ARG A 620 -20.74 2.39 -29.13
CA ARG A 620 -20.07 1.49 -28.18
C ARG A 620 -18.70 2.03 -27.79
N ALA A 621 -17.93 2.52 -28.77
CA ALA A 621 -16.63 3.16 -28.56
C ALA A 621 -16.72 4.39 -27.66
N THR A 622 -17.75 5.22 -27.86
CA THR A 622 -17.99 6.42 -27.04
C THR A 622 -18.38 6.06 -25.61
N MET A 623 -19.18 5.01 -25.42
CA MET A 623 -19.52 4.52 -24.08
C MET A 623 -18.29 3.95 -23.36
N HIS A 624 -17.44 3.18 -24.05
CA HIS A 624 -16.18 2.70 -23.49
C HIS A 624 -15.23 3.84 -23.14
N ALA A 625 -15.15 4.88 -23.96
CA ALA A 625 -14.41 6.09 -23.63
C ALA A 625 -14.96 6.78 -22.38
N ALA A 626 -16.28 6.95 -22.27
CA ALA A 626 -16.90 7.57 -21.09
C ALA A 626 -16.70 6.74 -19.81
N GLY A 627 -16.89 5.42 -19.88
CA GLY A 627 -16.65 4.51 -18.76
C GLY A 627 -15.18 4.40 -18.36
N GLY A 628 -14.28 4.39 -19.35
CA GLY A 628 -12.83 4.41 -19.13
C GLY A 628 -12.36 5.71 -18.46
N ALA A 629 -12.95 6.85 -18.84
CA ALA A 629 -12.69 8.14 -18.19
C ALA A 629 -13.12 8.13 -16.71
N LEU A 630 -14.28 7.55 -16.41
CA LEU A 630 -14.81 7.44 -15.05
C LEU A 630 -13.90 6.60 -14.16
N VAL A 631 -13.50 5.40 -14.60
CA VAL A 631 -12.66 4.49 -13.80
C VAL A 631 -11.24 5.03 -13.67
N ALA A 632 -10.68 5.63 -14.72
CA ALA A 632 -9.36 6.25 -14.65
C ALA A 632 -9.34 7.46 -13.72
N GLY A 633 -10.34 8.35 -13.81
CA GLY A 633 -10.44 9.54 -12.97
C GLY A 633 -10.67 9.22 -11.49
N LEU A 634 -11.46 8.19 -11.19
CA LEU A 634 -11.63 7.69 -9.82
C LEU A 634 -10.41 6.88 -9.34
N GLY A 635 -9.68 6.25 -10.25
CA GLY A 635 -8.47 5.48 -9.97
C GLY A 635 -7.17 6.31 -9.97
N GLY A 636 -7.23 7.65 -9.85
CA GLY A 636 -6.04 8.52 -9.76
C GLY A 636 -5.29 8.76 -11.09
N GLY A 637 -5.80 8.28 -12.22
CA GLY A 637 -5.23 8.48 -13.55
C GLY A 637 -5.89 9.61 -14.34
N HIS A 638 -5.27 10.03 -15.45
CA HIS A 638 -5.84 11.05 -16.34
C HIS A 638 -7.12 10.54 -17.02
N ALA A 639 -8.27 11.15 -16.71
CA ALA A 639 -9.57 10.81 -17.29
C ALA A 639 -9.57 10.85 -18.83
N LEU A 640 -8.84 11.79 -19.44
CA LEU A 640 -8.63 11.86 -20.89
C LEU A 640 -7.83 10.65 -21.43
N GLY A 641 -6.82 10.18 -20.69
CA GLY A 641 -6.05 9.00 -21.06
C GLY A 641 -6.88 7.71 -20.97
N GLY A 642 -7.72 7.59 -19.94
CA GLY A 642 -8.71 6.51 -19.83
C GLY A 642 -9.75 6.54 -20.97
N ALA A 643 -10.21 7.74 -21.36
CA ALA A 643 -11.17 7.90 -22.45
C ALA A 643 -10.61 7.50 -23.82
N LEU A 644 -9.40 7.97 -24.13
CA LEU A 644 -8.75 7.72 -25.39
C LEU A 644 -8.32 6.26 -25.55
N GLY A 645 -7.84 5.62 -24.47
CA GLY A 645 -7.46 4.20 -24.49
C GLY A 645 -8.65 3.27 -24.78
N ALA A 646 -9.74 3.42 -24.04
CA ALA A 646 -10.92 2.58 -24.20
C ALA A 646 -11.68 2.82 -25.52
N GLY A 647 -11.72 4.07 -25.99
CA GLY A 647 -12.32 4.42 -27.29
C GLY A 647 -11.49 3.93 -28.47
N ALA A 648 -10.16 4.04 -28.42
CA ALA A 648 -9.28 3.62 -29.51
C ALA A 648 -9.15 2.10 -29.63
N THR A 649 -9.10 1.35 -28.51
CA THR A 649 -9.02 -0.12 -28.57
C THR A 649 -10.29 -0.75 -29.14
N SER A 650 -11.46 -0.12 -28.93
CA SER A 650 -12.70 -0.58 -29.57
C SER A 650 -12.73 -0.37 -31.10
N LYS A 651 -11.80 0.40 -31.71
CA LYS A 651 -11.78 0.77 -33.14
C LYS A 651 -10.62 0.18 -33.96
N LEU A 652 -9.94 -0.87 -33.47
CA LEU A 652 -8.62 -1.38 -33.92
C LEU A 652 -8.46 -1.95 -35.36
N GLY A 653 -9.12 -1.39 -36.37
CA GLY A 653 -8.90 -1.76 -37.78
C GLY A 653 -7.76 -1.04 -38.51
N GLY A 654 -7.20 0.09 -38.02
CA GLY A 654 -6.49 1.04 -38.90
C GLY A 654 -5.19 1.73 -38.45
N VAL A 655 -4.62 1.48 -37.28
CA VAL A 655 -3.46 2.28 -36.76
C VAL A 655 -2.31 1.36 -36.37
N ARG A 656 -1.29 1.19 -37.24
CA ARG A 656 -0.28 0.12 -37.03
C ARG A 656 1.18 0.52 -37.30
N ASN A 657 1.48 1.41 -38.26
CA ASN A 657 2.87 1.59 -38.72
C ASN A 657 3.69 2.68 -38.00
N ASP A 658 3.06 3.69 -37.41
CA ASP A 658 3.79 4.78 -36.72
C ASP A 658 4.29 4.37 -35.33
N LEU A 659 3.66 3.35 -34.75
CA LEU A 659 3.81 2.93 -33.37
C LEU A 659 5.13 2.17 -33.08
N SER A 660 5.57 1.32 -34.00
CA SER A 660 6.78 0.48 -33.79
C SER A 660 8.08 1.31 -33.72
N ASN A 661 8.11 2.48 -34.37
CA ASN A 661 9.28 3.35 -34.44
C ASN A 661 9.37 4.35 -33.27
N GLU A 662 8.26 4.68 -32.62
CA GLU A 662 8.20 5.69 -31.55
C GLU A 662 8.51 5.11 -30.16
N ILE A 663 8.19 3.84 -29.91
CA ILE A 663 8.54 3.14 -28.65
C ILE A 663 10.04 2.83 -28.59
N ARG A 664 10.65 2.47 -29.73
CA ARG A 664 12.11 2.21 -29.82
C ARG A 664 12.98 3.45 -29.56
N SER A 665 12.44 4.65 -29.73
CA SER A 665 13.20 5.90 -29.67
C SER A 665 13.07 6.67 -28.35
N ARG A 666 12.10 6.34 -27.47
CA ARG A 666 11.75 7.20 -26.31
C ARG A 666 12.18 6.73 -24.91
N ARG A 667 12.65 5.50 -24.71
CA ARG A 667 13.14 4.96 -23.40
C ARG A 667 12.38 5.49 -22.16
N PRO A 668 11.06 5.28 -22.06
CA PRO A 668 10.19 6.00 -21.13
C PRO A 668 10.40 5.65 -19.65
N THR A 669 11.07 4.53 -19.33
CA THR A 669 11.34 4.14 -17.93
C THR A 669 12.78 4.40 -17.50
N GLY A 670 13.66 4.81 -18.43
CA GLY A 670 15.09 5.00 -18.16
C GLY A 670 15.87 3.71 -17.84
N ASN A 671 15.21 2.53 -17.85
CA ASN A 671 15.81 1.23 -17.56
C ASN A 671 15.67 0.29 -18.76
N ALA A 672 16.82 -0.07 -19.36
CA ALA A 672 16.88 -0.85 -20.59
C ALA A 672 16.22 -2.24 -20.47
N ASP A 673 16.27 -2.88 -19.31
CA ASP A 673 15.72 -4.23 -19.11
C ASP A 673 14.18 -4.22 -18.99
N ILE A 674 13.61 -3.12 -18.48
CA ILE A 674 12.15 -2.92 -18.37
C ILE A 674 11.58 -2.42 -19.71
N ASP A 675 12.31 -1.56 -20.42
CA ASP A 675 11.95 -1.10 -21.76
C ASP A 675 12.00 -2.26 -22.78
N GLU A 676 12.92 -3.22 -22.61
CA GLU A 676 13.02 -4.44 -23.43
C GLU A 676 11.94 -5.48 -23.07
N ALA A 677 11.59 -5.61 -21.79
CA ALA A 677 10.43 -6.41 -21.35
C ALA A 677 9.09 -5.83 -21.85
N LEU A 678 8.91 -4.50 -21.82
CA LEU A 678 7.76 -3.80 -22.41
C LEU A 678 7.69 -4.02 -23.93
N GLY A 679 8.84 -4.00 -24.62
CA GLY A 679 8.94 -4.30 -26.05
C GLY A 679 8.53 -5.73 -26.42
N GLN A 680 8.85 -6.71 -25.57
CA GLN A 680 8.45 -8.11 -25.76
C GLN A 680 6.99 -8.39 -25.35
N ILE A 681 6.45 -7.66 -24.38
CA ILE A 681 5.03 -7.73 -23.97
C ILE A 681 4.09 -7.19 -25.07
N VAL A 682 4.54 -6.19 -25.83
CA VAL A 682 3.82 -5.62 -27.00
C VAL A 682 3.69 -6.61 -28.16
N ALA A 683 4.62 -7.57 -28.31
CA ALA A 683 4.60 -8.55 -29.39
C ALA A 683 3.55 -9.66 -29.23
N THR A 684 3.00 -9.87 -28.02
CA THR A 684 2.10 -11.01 -27.73
C THR A 684 0.71 -10.58 -27.24
N GLY A 685 0.46 -9.27 -27.08
CA GLY A 685 -0.80 -8.71 -26.56
C GLY A 685 -1.40 -7.67 -27.51
N VAL A 686 -2.21 -8.10 -28.47
CA VAL A 686 -2.71 -7.20 -29.53
C VAL A 686 -3.70 -6.13 -29.01
N GLY A 687 -4.28 -6.30 -27.81
CA GLY A 687 -5.15 -5.28 -27.18
C GLY A 687 -4.43 -4.26 -26.30
N THR A 688 -3.25 -4.59 -25.75
CA THR A 688 -2.55 -3.75 -24.76
C THR A 688 -1.64 -2.70 -25.40
N ALA A 689 -1.14 -2.95 -26.61
CA ALA A 689 -0.19 -2.07 -27.29
C ALA A 689 -0.76 -0.69 -27.67
N VAL A 690 -2.07 -0.58 -27.96
CA VAL A 690 -2.67 0.69 -28.44
C VAL A 690 -3.11 1.63 -27.30
N GLY A 691 -3.47 1.09 -26.14
CA GLY A 691 -3.87 1.90 -24.97
C GLY A 691 -2.74 2.75 -24.40
N VAL A 692 -1.48 2.29 -24.50
CA VAL A 692 -0.28 2.98 -23.98
C VAL A 692 0.04 4.25 -24.78
N VAL A 693 -0.23 4.25 -26.08
CA VAL A 693 0.28 5.22 -27.07
C VAL A 693 -0.53 6.51 -27.05
N VAL A 694 -1.83 6.38 -26.81
CA VAL A 694 -2.78 7.50 -26.85
C VAL A 694 -3.25 7.89 -25.44
N GLY A 695 -3.24 6.95 -24.48
CA GLY A 695 -3.82 7.15 -23.14
C GLY A 695 -2.92 6.82 -21.95
N GLY A 696 -1.65 6.49 -22.17
CA GLY A 696 -0.73 6.06 -21.10
C GLY A 696 -1.17 4.76 -20.41
N THR A 697 -0.69 4.53 -19.19
CA THR A 697 -1.01 3.32 -18.40
C THR A 697 -2.49 3.19 -18.05
N SER A 698 -3.20 4.32 -17.88
CA SER A 698 -4.65 4.36 -17.69
C SER A 698 -5.42 3.93 -18.94
N GLY A 699 -4.95 4.33 -20.13
CA GLY A 699 -5.48 3.88 -21.41
C GLY A 699 -5.24 2.39 -21.67
N ALA A 700 -4.09 1.87 -21.23
CA ALA A 700 -3.79 0.44 -21.27
C ALA A 700 -4.71 -0.38 -20.34
N PHE A 701 -4.94 0.09 -19.11
CA PHE A 701 -5.84 -0.55 -18.14
C PHE A 701 -7.30 -0.60 -18.64
N THR A 702 -7.82 0.52 -19.12
CA THR A 702 -9.22 0.62 -19.59
C THR A 702 -9.41 -0.07 -20.93
N GLY A 703 -8.45 0.08 -21.86
CA GLY A 703 -8.44 -0.61 -23.14
C GLY A 703 -8.34 -2.13 -23.01
N PHE A 704 -7.56 -2.62 -22.04
CA PHE A 704 -7.50 -4.04 -21.67
C PHE A 704 -8.87 -4.54 -21.19
N ASN A 705 -9.53 -3.82 -20.27
CA ASN A 705 -10.85 -4.22 -19.78
C ASN A 705 -11.91 -4.21 -20.89
N ALA A 706 -11.89 -3.21 -21.79
CA ALA A 706 -12.78 -3.16 -22.94
C ALA A 706 -12.57 -4.35 -23.90
N ASP A 707 -11.33 -4.62 -24.32
CA ASP A 707 -10.99 -5.75 -25.20
C ASP A 707 -11.32 -7.10 -24.53
N ARG A 708 -10.95 -7.26 -23.25
CA ARG A 708 -11.17 -8.48 -22.48
C ARG A 708 -12.63 -8.87 -22.33
N PHE A 709 -13.49 -7.90 -22.03
CA PHE A 709 -14.89 -8.19 -21.68
C PHE A 709 -15.87 -8.03 -22.84
N ASN A 710 -15.48 -7.39 -23.96
CA ASN A 710 -16.43 -7.03 -25.01
C ASN A 710 -16.08 -7.44 -26.44
N ARG A 711 -14.92 -8.05 -26.70
CA ARG A 711 -14.52 -8.45 -28.05
C ARG A 711 -15.45 -9.51 -28.67
N GLN A 712 -15.98 -9.23 -29.87
CA GLN A 712 -16.88 -10.12 -30.62
C GLN A 712 -16.43 -10.31 -32.09
N LEU A 713 -16.80 -11.47 -32.69
CA LEU A 713 -16.64 -11.71 -34.14
C LEU A 713 -17.67 -10.92 -34.97
N ASN A 714 -17.23 -10.38 -36.11
CA ASN A 714 -18.09 -9.66 -37.04
C ASN A 714 -18.94 -10.61 -37.93
N LEU A 715 -19.85 -10.06 -38.73
CA LEU A 715 -20.76 -10.83 -39.59
C LEU A 715 -20.05 -11.58 -40.73
N GLU A 716 -18.92 -11.09 -41.21
CA GLU A 716 -18.11 -11.72 -42.26
C GLU A 716 -17.28 -12.87 -41.70
N ASP A 717 -16.75 -12.74 -40.48
CA ASP A 717 -16.03 -13.80 -39.79
C ASP A 717 -16.94 -15.00 -39.48
N ARG A 718 -18.20 -14.74 -39.08
CA ARG A 718 -19.20 -15.81 -38.86
C ARG A 718 -19.61 -16.50 -40.16
N ARG A 719 -19.60 -15.77 -41.28
CA ARG A 719 -19.83 -16.33 -42.62
C ARG A 719 -18.64 -17.16 -43.07
N LEU A 720 -17.42 -16.67 -42.86
CA LEU A 720 -16.17 -17.37 -43.13
C LEU A 720 -16.08 -18.65 -42.29
N ALA A 721 -16.39 -18.58 -41.00
CA ALA A 721 -16.42 -19.75 -40.13
C ALA A 721 -17.43 -20.80 -40.56
N ARG A 722 -18.61 -20.36 -41.01
CA ARG A 722 -19.63 -21.26 -41.58
C ARG A 722 -19.12 -21.91 -42.85
N HIS A 723 -18.50 -21.13 -43.74
CA HIS A 723 -17.96 -21.64 -45.00
C HIS A 723 -16.83 -22.65 -44.81
N ILE A 724 -15.90 -22.39 -43.88
CA ILE A 724 -14.80 -23.30 -43.54
C ILE A 724 -15.36 -24.57 -42.90
N ALA A 725 -16.35 -24.46 -42.00
CA ALA A 725 -17.00 -25.62 -41.40
C ALA A 725 -17.72 -26.48 -42.45
N ASP A 726 -18.47 -25.85 -43.36
CA ASP A 726 -19.17 -26.54 -44.45
C ASP A 726 -18.20 -27.22 -45.43
N LYS A 727 -17.04 -26.60 -45.70
CA LYS A 727 -16.00 -27.19 -46.56
C LYS A 727 -15.10 -28.21 -45.87
N SER A 728 -15.19 -28.33 -44.55
CA SER A 728 -14.38 -29.28 -43.77
C SER A 728 -14.91 -30.72 -43.78
N ASP A 729 -16.02 -30.98 -44.49
CA ASP A 729 -16.70 -32.29 -44.56
C ASP A 729 -16.94 -32.92 -43.17
N GLY A 730 -17.34 -32.06 -42.22
CA GLY A 730 -17.65 -32.45 -40.83
C GLY A 730 -16.44 -32.51 -39.88
N GLN A 731 -15.22 -32.18 -40.32
CA GLN A 731 -14.04 -32.14 -39.44
C GLN A 731 -14.06 -30.98 -38.44
N TYR A 732 -14.65 -29.84 -38.82
CA TYR A 732 -14.76 -28.66 -37.96
C TYR A 732 -16.19 -28.13 -37.96
N THR A 733 -16.74 -27.87 -36.78
CA THR A 733 -18.04 -27.18 -36.63
C THR A 733 -17.86 -25.67 -36.81
N GLN A 734 -18.91 -24.96 -37.26
CA GLN A 734 -18.89 -23.50 -37.37
C GLN A 734 -18.42 -22.86 -36.04
N SER A 735 -18.87 -23.37 -34.90
CA SER A 735 -18.45 -22.89 -33.58
C SER A 735 -16.96 -23.09 -33.31
N GLN A 736 -16.34 -24.17 -33.79
CA GLN A 736 -14.89 -24.41 -33.63
C GLN A 736 -14.06 -23.47 -34.53
N VAL A 737 -14.56 -23.16 -35.72
CA VAL A 737 -13.90 -22.21 -36.61
C VAL A 737 -14.08 -20.77 -36.11
N GLU A 738 -15.27 -20.41 -35.62
CA GLU A 738 -15.50 -19.12 -34.95
C GLU A 738 -14.61 -19.00 -33.70
N GLU A 739 -14.39 -20.09 -32.96
CA GLU A 739 -13.45 -20.10 -31.84
C GLU A 739 -12.02 -19.80 -32.30
N GLN A 740 -11.58 -20.39 -33.42
CA GLN A 740 -10.25 -20.12 -33.97
C GLN A 740 -10.08 -18.71 -34.55
N LEU A 741 -11.09 -18.18 -35.22
CA LEU A 741 -11.06 -16.81 -35.73
C LEU A 741 -10.98 -15.77 -34.60
N ARG A 742 -11.47 -16.10 -33.40
CA ARG A 742 -11.28 -15.26 -32.20
C ARG A 742 -9.85 -15.31 -31.65
N LEU A 743 -9.06 -16.32 -32.01
CA LEU A 743 -7.74 -16.61 -31.44
C LEU A 743 -6.55 -16.22 -32.36
N MET A 744 -6.70 -16.23 -33.69
CA MET A 744 -5.56 -16.11 -34.63
C MET A 744 -5.12 -14.67 -34.95
N GLY A 745 -3.93 -14.23 -34.52
CA GLY A 745 -3.20 -13.10 -35.11
C GLY A 745 -1.95 -13.60 -35.87
N VAL A 746 -1.61 -13.00 -37.02
CA VAL A 746 -0.53 -13.51 -37.91
C VAL A 746 0.59 -12.48 -38.04
N SER A 747 1.88 -12.86 -38.06
CA SER A 747 3.01 -11.97 -38.40
C SER A 747 3.80 -12.50 -39.61
N TYR A 748 4.28 -11.59 -40.46
CA TYR A 748 5.00 -11.87 -41.72
C TYR A 748 6.48 -11.44 -41.65
N PRO A 749 7.37 -12.03 -42.50
CA PRO A 749 8.80 -11.71 -42.54
C PRO A 749 9.14 -10.27 -42.93
N ASP A 750 8.20 -9.56 -43.55
CA ASP A 750 8.32 -8.15 -43.97
C ASP A 750 7.92 -7.15 -42.87
N GLY A 751 7.59 -7.62 -41.67
CA GLY A 751 7.22 -6.80 -40.52
C GLY A 751 5.73 -6.45 -40.43
N VAL A 752 4.90 -6.94 -41.36
CA VAL A 752 3.44 -6.80 -41.31
C VAL A 752 2.87 -7.87 -40.36
N SER A 753 1.87 -7.52 -39.56
CA SER A 753 1.10 -8.44 -38.74
C SER A 753 -0.38 -8.08 -38.80
N VAL A 754 -1.19 -9.10 -38.62
CA VAL A 754 -2.63 -9.08 -38.75
C VAL A 754 -3.18 -9.25 -37.34
N PRO A 755 -3.95 -8.29 -36.82
CA PRO A 755 -4.62 -8.45 -35.54
C PRO A 755 -5.58 -9.64 -35.60
N PRO A 756 -5.82 -10.36 -34.49
CA PRO A 756 -6.81 -11.41 -34.51
C PRO A 756 -8.21 -10.86 -34.83
N GLY A 757 -8.89 -11.50 -35.78
CA GLY A 757 -10.21 -11.05 -36.27
C GLY A 757 -10.18 -10.01 -37.41
N ALA A 758 -9.03 -9.75 -38.05
CA ALA A 758 -8.99 -9.02 -39.32
C ALA A 758 -8.95 -10.02 -40.51
N ALA A 759 -9.83 -9.83 -41.49
CA ALA A 759 -9.83 -10.63 -42.71
C ALA A 759 -8.65 -10.22 -43.62
N GLU A 760 -7.67 -11.11 -43.79
CA GLU A 760 -6.61 -10.94 -44.79
C GLU A 760 -6.64 -12.09 -45.80
N GLU A 761 -6.70 -11.73 -47.09
CA GLU A 761 -6.62 -12.69 -48.19
C GLU A 761 -5.15 -13.07 -48.40
N LEU A 762 -4.77 -14.29 -47.97
CA LEU A 762 -3.43 -14.85 -48.14
C LEU A 762 -3.15 -15.10 -49.62
N ASN A 763 -2.77 -14.03 -50.32
CA ASN A 763 -2.52 -13.96 -51.76
C ASN A 763 -1.21 -14.67 -52.17
N GLY A 764 -1.03 -15.93 -51.76
CA GLY A 764 0.16 -16.75 -51.99
C GLY A 764 1.33 -16.48 -51.04
N ARG A 765 1.07 -15.84 -49.88
CA ARG A 765 2.09 -15.53 -48.86
C ARG A 765 2.08 -16.58 -47.74
N VAL A 766 3.24 -17.12 -47.38
CA VAL A 766 3.40 -18.06 -46.26
C VAL A 766 3.78 -17.30 -44.99
N PRO A 767 3.01 -17.40 -43.89
CA PRO A 767 3.35 -16.76 -42.61
C PRO A 767 4.60 -17.37 -41.98
N THR A 768 5.39 -16.57 -41.26
CA THR A 768 6.50 -17.05 -40.41
C THR A 768 6.09 -17.01 -38.95
N ASP A 769 5.44 -18.08 -38.51
CA ASP A 769 5.24 -18.38 -37.09
C ASP A 769 6.18 -19.54 -36.72
N PRO A 770 7.09 -19.39 -35.74
CA PRO A 770 8.07 -20.42 -35.36
C PRO A 770 7.48 -21.76 -34.90
N GLY A 771 6.18 -21.82 -34.59
CA GLY A 771 5.50 -23.03 -34.10
C GLY A 771 4.66 -23.81 -35.13
N SER A 772 4.60 -23.37 -36.39
CA SER A 772 3.48 -23.72 -37.28
C SER A 772 3.93 -24.27 -38.64
N VAL A 773 3.38 -25.43 -39.04
CA VAL A 773 3.60 -26.02 -40.38
C VAL A 773 2.46 -25.60 -41.30
N TRP A 774 2.74 -25.11 -42.51
CA TRP A 774 1.73 -24.66 -43.46
C TRP A 774 1.69 -25.60 -44.67
N VAL A 775 0.49 -26.00 -45.09
CA VAL A 775 0.25 -26.96 -46.18
C VAL A 775 -0.50 -26.27 -47.31
N ASP A 776 0.05 -26.37 -48.51
CA ASP A 776 -0.64 -25.96 -49.73
C ASP A 776 -1.77 -26.97 -50.02
N THR A 777 -3.00 -26.46 -50.11
CA THR A 777 -4.19 -27.31 -50.29
C THR A 777 -4.39 -27.78 -51.73
N GLY A 778 -3.59 -27.28 -52.69
CA GLY A 778 -3.75 -27.57 -54.12
C GLY A 778 -4.96 -26.91 -54.77
N LEU A 779 -5.71 -26.10 -54.00
CA LEU A 779 -6.83 -25.31 -54.49
C LEU A 779 -6.35 -23.89 -54.80
N ILE A 780 -6.89 -23.29 -55.86
CA ILE A 780 -6.61 -21.91 -56.27
C ILE A 780 -7.85 -21.03 -56.05
N ASN A 781 -7.64 -19.78 -55.61
CA ASN A 781 -8.71 -18.81 -55.52
C ASN A 781 -9.15 -18.31 -56.90
N ALA A 782 -10.21 -17.48 -56.96
CA ALA A 782 -10.75 -16.93 -58.20
C ALA A 782 -9.74 -16.13 -59.05
N ASN A 783 -8.59 -15.76 -58.47
CA ASN A 783 -7.51 -15.01 -59.10
C ASN A 783 -6.29 -15.89 -59.45
N GLY A 784 -6.42 -17.23 -59.38
CA GLY A 784 -5.38 -18.19 -59.79
C GLY A 784 -4.24 -18.40 -58.79
N LYS A 785 -4.39 -17.96 -57.53
CA LYS A 785 -3.36 -18.08 -56.49
C LYS A 785 -3.62 -19.25 -55.54
N PRO A 786 -2.58 -19.99 -55.10
CA PRO A 786 -2.71 -21.17 -54.26
C PRO A 786 -3.19 -20.81 -52.85
N LEU A 787 -4.13 -21.62 -52.34
CA LEU A 787 -4.71 -21.51 -51.01
C LEU A 787 -3.90 -22.36 -50.04
N ILE A 788 -3.28 -21.72 -49.06
CA ILE A 788 -2.38 -22.37 -48.08
C ILE A 788 -3.05 -22.32 -46.71
N VAL A 789 -3.07 -23.44 -45.99
CA VAL A 789 -3.68 -23.56 -44.65
C VAL A 789 -2.68 -24.06 -43.63
N GLN A 790 -2.82 -23.66 -42.38
CA GLN A 790 -1.96 -24.11 -41.29
C GLN A 790 -2.27 -25.58 -40.97
N SER A 791 -1.28 -26.45 -41.11
CA SER A 791 -1.31 -27.82 -40.64
C SER A 791 -1.21 -27.85 -39.12
N LEU A 792 -2.26 -28.36 -38.47
CA LEU A 792 -2.13 -28.97 -37.15
C LEU A 792 -1.22 -30.19 -37.33
N LEU A 793 -0.01 -30.15 -36.79
CA LEU A 793 0.93 -31.26 -36.93
C LEU A 793 0.33 -32.52 -36.30
N VAL A 794 -0.24 -33.39 -37.14
CA VAL A 794 -0.17 -34.82 -36.98
C VAL A 794 0.30 -35.38 -38.32
N ASP A 795 1.58 -35.69 -38.38
CA ASP A 795 2.18 -36.46 -39.45
C ASP A 795 1.63 -37.90 -39.40
N LEU A 796 0.44 -38.10 -40.00
CA LEU A 796 -0.28 -39.37 -40.03
C LEU A 796 0.11 -40.24 -41.25
N ARG A 797 1.06 -39.82 -42.09
CA ARG A 797 1.51 -40.61 -43.25
C ARG A 797 2.64 -41.59 -42.96
N ARG A 798 3.29 -41.52 -41.80
CA ARG A 798 4.20 -42.59 -41.32
C ARG A 798 3.54 -43.59 -40.36
N LEU A 799 2.28 -43.39 -39.98
CA LEU A 799 1.50 -44.30 -39.12
C LEU A 799 0.40 -45.05 -39.89
N LEU A 800 0.48 -45.07 -41.23
CA LEU A 800 -0.45 -45.78 -42.11
C LEU A 800 0.02 -47.20 -42.49
N GLU A 801 1.02 -47.76 -41.80
CA GLU A 801 1.40 -49.17 -41.95
C GLU A 801 1.07 -50.05 -40.74
N TRP A 802 0.55 -49.51 -39.63
CA TRP A 802 0.21 -50.30 -38.43
C TRP A 802 -1.28 -50.24 -38.09
N GLN A 803 -2.13 -50.56 -39.07
CA GLN A 803 -3.51 -50.92 -38.80
C GLN A 803 -3.58 -52.40 -38.39
N THR A 804 -3.34 -52.70 -37.11
CA THR A 804 -4.02 -53.77 -36.32
C THR A 804 -3.42 -53.86 -34.90
N MET A 805 -3.81 -52.98 -33.98
CA MET A 805 -3.90 -53.33 -32.55
C MET A 805 -4.71 -52.27 -31.80
N LYS A 806 -5.99 -52.55 -31.54
CA LYS A 806 -6.79 -51.79 -30.56
C LYS A 806 -6.26 -52.16 -29.17
N ILE A 807 -5.40 -51.34 -28.58
CA ILE A 807 -4.94 -51.54 -27.20
C ILE A 807 -5.84 -50.74 -26.26
N PRO A 808 -6.68 -51.38 -25.44
CA PRO A 808 -7.60 -50.67 -24.54
C PRO A 808 -6.85 -49.99 -23.38
N LEU A 809 -7.21 -48.73 -23.10
CA LEU A 809 -6.73 -47.95 -21.93
C LEU A 809 -7.35 -48.45 -20.61
N VAL A 810 -8.53 -49.05 -20.68
CA VAL A 810 -9.29 -49.58 -19.54
C VAL A 810 -9.72 -51.00 -19.89
N GLU A 811 -9.29 -51.97 -19.09
CA GLU A 811 -9.66 -53.38 -19.18
C GLU A 811 -10.40 -53.77 -17.90
N ASP A 812 -11.55 -54.43 -18.05
CA ASP A 812 -12.37 -54.90 -16.92
C ASP A 812 -12.72 -53.84 -15.86
N GLY A 813 -12.91 -52.58 -16.26
CA GLY A 813 -13.29 -51.50 -15.35
C GLY A 813 -12.14 -50.99 -14.47
N ASN A 814 -10.89 -51.25 -14.85
CA ASN A 814 -9.68 -50.65 -14.30
C ASN A 814 -8.71 -50.29 -15.45
N PHE A 815 -7.68 -49.47 -15.23
CA PHE A 815 -6.66 -49.20 -16.23
C PHE A 815 -5.97 -50.51 -16.68
N SER A 816 -5.66 -50.64 -17.97
CA SER A 816 -4.96 -51.82 -18.49
C SER A 816 -3.55 -51.94 -17.88
N GLN A 817 -2.99 -53.16 -17.89
CA GLN A 817 -1.74 -53.46 -17.17
C GLN A 817 -0.57 -52.55 -17.60
N TRP A 818 -0.47 -52.24 -18.89
CA TRP A 818 0.56 -51.36 -19.41
C TRP A 818 0.38 -49.89 -18.95
N VAL A 819 -0.86 -49.37 -18.91
CA VAL A 819 -1.15 -48.00 -18.43
C VAL A 819 -0.82 -47.85 -16.95
N ARG A 820 -1.19 -48.82 -16.11
CA ARG A 820 -0.85 -48.82 -14.68
C ARG A 820 0.65 -48.82 -14.46
N THR A 821 1.38 -49.60 -15.26
CA THR A 821 2.83 -49.72 -15.17
C THR A 821 3.53 -48.44 -15.63
N ILE A 822 3.06 -47.81 -16.73
CA ILE A 822 3.59 -46.53 -17.21
C ILE A 822 3.36 -45.41 -16.21
N LEU A 823 2.18 -45.29 -15.60
CA LEU A 823 1.92 -44.26 -14.58
C LEU A 823 2.83 -44.42 -13.36
N LEU A 824 3.03 -45.66 -12.91
CA LEU A 824 3.92 -45.93 -11.77
C LEU A 824 5.38 -45.60 -12.10
N VAL A 825 5.86 -46.01 -13.28
CA VAL A 825 7.24 -45.77 -13.73
C VAL A 825 7.48 -44.29 -14.04
N ALA A 826 6.59 -43.63 -14.77
CA ALA A 826 6.72 -42.21 -15.12
C ALA A 826 6.69 -41.32 -13.88
N GLY A 827 5.82 -41.63 -12.90
CA GLY A 827 5.79 -40.92 -11.62
C GLY A 827 7.07 -41.10 -10.81
N LEU A 828 7.60 -42.33 -10.69
CA LEU A 828 8.88 -42.61 -10.03
C LEU A 828 10.07 -41.96 -10.75
N SER A 829 10.11 -41.97 -12.08
CA SER A 829 11.15 -41.32 -12.86
C SER A 829 11.14 -39.80 -12.67
N LEU A 830 9.97 -39.16 -12.64
CA LEU A 830 9.83 -37.73 -12.33
C LEU A 830 10.33 -37.38 -10.92
N MET A 831 10.01 -38.23 -9.93
CA MET A 831 10.52 -38.05 -8.56
C MET A 831 12.05 -38.22 -8.49
N ILE A 832 12.62 -39.20 -9.18
CA ILE A 832 14.08 -39.42 -9.23
C ILE A 832 14.79 -38.26 -9.93
N ILE A 833 14.23 -37.76 -11.04
CA ILE A 833 14.77 -36.60 -11.75
C ILE A 833 14.74 -35.35 -10.85
N ALA A 834 13.64 -35.14 -10.12
CA ALA A 834 13.52 -34.03 -9.17
C ALA A 834 14.53 -34.12 -8.01
N CYS A 835 14.86 -35.33 -7.52
CA CYS A 835 15.82 -35.52 -6.44
C CYS A 835 17.29 -35.47 -6.87
N ILE A 836 17.62 -35.86 -8.11
CA ILE A 836 19.01 -35.98 -8.57
C ILE A 836 19.49 -34.73 -9.32
N TYR A 837 18.62 -34.08 -10.11
CA TYR A 837 19.04 -33.08 -11.09
C TYR A 837 18.57 -31.65 -10.80
N ILE A 838 17.73 -31.44 -9.77
CA ILE A 838 17.16 -30.13 -9.46
C ILE A 838 17.49 -29.76 -8.00
N PRO A 839 18.25 -28.67 -7.75
CA PRO A 839 18.56 -28.25 -6.38
C PRO A 839 17.28 -27.88 -5.62
N ALA A 840 17.28 -27.99 -4.29
CA ALA A 840 16.13 -27.79 -3.40
C ALA A 840 15.57 -26.35 -3.49
N ALA A 841 14.78 -26.11 -4.53
CA ALA A 841 14.04 -24.90 -4.84
C ALA A 841 12.56 -25.27 -5.02
N PRO A 842 11.61 -24.32 -4.93
CA PRO A 842 10.17 -24.59 -5.00
C PRO A 842 9.74 -25.38 -6.26
N PHE A 843 10.49 -25.29 -7.36
CA PHE A 843 10.24 -26.04 -8.59
C PHE A 843 10.56 -27.55 -8.48
N GLY A 844 11.59 -27.92 -7.71
CA GLY A 844 11.91 -29.32 -7.41
C GLY A 844 10.82 -29.98 -6.56
N GLY A 845 10.26 -29.23 -5.59
CA GLY A 845 9.11 -29.67 -4.78
C GLY A 845 7.84 -29.90 -5.61
N PHE A 846 7.57 -29.02 -6.58
CA PHE A 846 6.46 -29.16 -7.53
C PHE A 846 6.57 -30.44 -8.37
N LEU A 847 7.74 -30.71 -8.97
CA LEU A 847 7.97 -31.91 -9.79
C LEU A 847 7.93 -33.21 -8.95
N LEU A 848 8.39 -33.15 -7.71
CA LEU A 848 8.34 -34.28 -6.78
C LEU A 848 6.89 -34.61 -6.38
N LEU A 849 6.06 -33.60 -6.07
CA LEU A 849 4.64 -33.78 -5.76
C LEU A 849 3.81 -34.22 -6.97
N LEU A 850 4.10 -33.68 -8.16
CA LEU A 850 3.48 -34.11 -9.42
C LEU A 850 3.83 -35.58 -9.70
N GLY A 851 5.11 -35.95 -9.60
CA GLY A 851 5.58 -37.33 -9.76
C GLY A 851 4.94 -38.28 -8.76
N PHE A 852 4.80 -37.87 -7.50
CA PHE A 852 4.11 -38.63 -6.46
C PHE A 852 2.62 -38.83 -6.78
N GLY A 853 1.92 -37.79 -7.23
CA GLY A 853 0.51 -37.88 -7.63
C GLY A 853 0.29 -38.89 -8.77
N ILE A 854 1.15 -38.86 -9.79
CA ILE A 854 1.10 -39.78 -10.93
C ILE A 854 1.42 -41.23 -10.48
N ALA A 855 2.44 -41.41 -9.64
CA ALA A 855 2.81 -42.73 -9.10
C ALA A 855 1.72 -43.30 -8.17
N ALA A 856 1.08 -42.46 -7.36
CA ALA A 856 -0.01 -42.85 -6.46
C ALA A 856 -1.23 -43.31 -7.25
N VAL A 857 -1.60 -42.64 -8.35
CA VAL A 857 -2.68 -43.09 -9.24
C VAL A 857 -2.33 -44.44 -9.88
N GLY A 858 -1.09 -44.62 -10.37
CA GLY A 858 -0.62 -45.91 -10.89
C GLY A 858 -0.67 -47.03 -9.84
N GLY A 859 -0.19 -46.76 -8.62
CA GLY A 859 -0.15 -47.70 -7.50
C GLY A 859 -1.53 -48.07 -6.96
N LEU A 860 -2.42 -47.10 -6.76
CA LEU A 860 -3.80 -47.33 -6.33
C LEU A 860 -4.59 -48.13 -7.38
N SER A 861 -4.36 -47.85 -8.67
CA SER A 861 -4.99 -48.59 -9.76
C SER A 861 -4.49 -50.04 -9.83
N SER A 862 -3.19 -50.28 -9.62
CA SER A 862 -2.62 -51.63 -9.51
C SER A 862 -3.15 -52.40 -8.29
N ARG A 863 -3.26 -51.74 -7.14
CA ARG A 863 -3.81 -52.34 -5.93
C ARG A 863 -5.30 -52.65 -6.05
N ALA A 864 -6.07 -51.76 -6.70
CA ALA A 864 -7.47 -51.98 -7.01
C ALA A 864 -7.66 -53.22 -7.91
N HIS A 865 -6.80 -53.43 -8.90
CA HIS A 865 -6.83 -54.64 -9.74
C HIS A 865 -6.51 -55.91 -8.95
N LEU A 866 -5.50 -55.89 -8.07
CA LEU A 866 -5.17 -57.03 -7.22
C LEU A 866 -6.30 -57.41 -6.26
N LEU A 867 -7.08 -56.42 -5.83
CA LEU A 867 -8.26 -56.61 -4.97
C LEU A 867 -9.56 -56.84 -5.76
N ASN A 868 -9.48 -56.99 -7.08
CA ASN A 868 -10.63 -57.16 -7.99
C ASN A 868 -11.67 -56.02 -7.92
N ILE A 869 -11.23 -54.83 -7.49
CA ILE A 869 -12.03 -53.62 -7.42
C ILE A 869 -12.05 -52.99 -8.81
N LYS A 870 -13.26 -52.76 -9.34
CA LYS A 870 -13.52 -52.23 -10.69
C LYS A 870 -14.01 -50.78 -10.60
N PRO A 871 -13.12 -49.80 -10.39
CA PRO A 871 -13.51 -48.39 -10.18
C PRO A 871 -14.28 -47.78 -11.36
N PHE A 872 -14.14 -48.34 -12.56
CA PHE A 872 -14.79 -47.89 -13.79
C PHE A 872 -15.83 -48.89 -14.35
N GLY A 873 -16.28 -49.87 -13.54
CA GLY A 873 -17.26 -50.88 -13.95
C GLY A 873 -18.73 -50.41 -13.91
N LYS A 874 -19.56 -50.88 -14.85
CA LYS A 874 -20.98 -50.48 -15.02
C LYS A 874 -21.97 -50.95 -13.91
N ASN A 875 -21.53 -51.67 -12.88
CA ASN A 875 -22.43 -52.29 -11.88
C ASN A 875 -22.67 -51.49 -10.58
N ASN A 876 -22.22 -50.23 -10.47
CA ASN A 876 -22.51 -49.38 -9.30
C ASN A 876 -23.94 -48.78 -9.24
N ALA A 877 -24.91 -49.38 -9.96
CA ALA A 877 -26.32 -49.00 -9.87
C ALA A 877 -27.08 -49.73 -8.72
N LYS A 878 -26.54 -50.83 -8.18
CA LYS A 878 -27.24 -51.63 -7.15
C LYS A 878 -27.02 -51.16 -5.70
N SER A 879 -26.00 -50.35 -5.41
CA SER A 879 -25.75 -49.78 -4.07
C SER A 879 -26.63 -48.57 -3.74
N ARG A 880 -27.35 -48.00 -4.73
CA ARG A 880 -28.29 -46.88 -4.53
C ARG A 880 -29.67 -47.29 -3.99
N ARG A 881 -30.12 -48.53 -4.20
CA ARG A 881 -31.47 -48.98 -3.81
C ARG A 881 -31.61 -49.41 -2.34
N THR A 882 -30.52 -49.54 -1.59
CA THR A 882 -30.60 -49.93 -0.17
C THR A 882 -30.97 -48.74 0.75
N TYR A 883 -30.94 -47.51 0.24
CA TYR A 883 -31.25 -46.29 1.02
C TYR A 883 -32.69 -45.76 0.85
N GLU A 884 -33.46 -46.24 -0.13
CA GLU A 884 -34.85 -45.78 -0.34
C GLU A 884 -35.90 -46.50 0.54
N LYS A 885 -35.57 -47.64 1.17
CA LYS A 885 -36.55 -48.47 1.91
C LYS A 885 -36.73 -48.16 3.41
N LYS A 886 -36.12 -47.08 3.94
CA LYS A 886 -36.20 -46.73 5.38
C LYS A 886 -36.90 -45.41 5.69
N ALA A 887 -37.76 -44.89 4.80
CA ALA A 887 -38.48 -43.63 5.01
C ALA A 887 -39.97 -43.77 5.38
N ASN A 888 -40.49 -44.99 5.62
CA ASN A 888 -41.87 -45.19 6.10
C ASN A 888 -41.88 -46.19 7.26
N GLY A 889 -41.88 -45.70 8.49
CA GLY A 889 -42.05 -46.49 9.71
C GLY A 889 -42.10 -45.58 10.94
N LYS A 890 -43.30 -45.44 11.51
CA LYS A 890 -43.65 -44.71 12.73
C LYS A 890 -42.90 -45.22 13.97
N ASP A 891 -42.80 -44.32 14.96
CA ASP A 891 -42.67 -44.49 16.43
C ASP A 891 -42.39 -45.89 16.99
N GLN A 892 -41.38 -45.99 17.87
CA GLN A 892 -41.56 -46.13 19.33
C GLN A 892 -40.23 -46.47 20.03
N SER A 893 -40.12 -45.95 21.27
CA SER A 893 -39.12 -46.13 22.34
C SER A 893 -37.73 -45.56 22.16
#